data_AF-A0A5M4AQ92-F1
#
_entry.id   AF-A0A5M4AQ92-F1
#
_cell.length_a   1.000
_cell.length_b   1.000
_cell.length_c   1.000
_cell.angle_alpha   90.00
_cell.angle_beta   90.00
_cell.angle_gamma   90.00
#
_symmetry.space_group_name_H-M   'P 1'
#
loop_
_entity.id
_entity.type
_entity.pdbx_description
1 polymer ?
#
loop_
_entity_poly.entity_id
_entity_poly.type
_entity_poly.pdbx_seq_one_letter_code
_entity_poly.pdbx_strand_id
1 'polypeptide(L)'
;MNRHLLILSSLLLAFAGTTQARGVIRVNQLGYLPDDIKVAVFLSPEGELPYQFELVNSLTGKVVYVGQPELADGKPWGMPSAARLDFSSFTTPGGYFLRIENQGSPQFSISEHVYDGTADYILKYMRQQRCGFNPFLDDSCHTHDGIIVDRPTRAGEFINVTGGWHDASDYLQYVTTSANAVDQMLFAYRENPEAYGDHYKANGLPGSNGVPDILDEARWGIDWLLKMNPADNVMFNQIADDRDHVGFRLPDKDTANYGLGKCRPVYFVTGKPQGLGKFKNRTTGVASTAGKFASAFALAADIYKKSDPAFADTLIRKAKAAFRFGLSEPGACQTACYVSPYFYEEDNYVDDLELAAAVLNEATGKQKYLQQAAYWGQLEPVTPWMELNRARHYQFYPFMNLGHVYLAAHGDSAQAKNFAADLKKGLADIYSRAKKDPFRIGIPFIWCSNNLVTAAATQARLYRQITGDQTYREMEAALRDWLFGCNPWGTSMVVGLPAGGDYPVNPHSSYKVILGKLTYGGLVDGPVYTSIYNNLRGIRLLHDDGYAAFQNGRAVYHDDEGDYSTNEPTMDGTASLSYLLSSLQKEGMQYKTYENVKKVQGGIVRMDPLESKVYLVFAAHDTNDGGKTIEKILRRNHVRASFFFTGDFYRNPENQKLIRRLREEGNYLGPHSDKHLLYADWTDRDSLLVTHDEFTNDMRNNIKAMEAIGIPAKEVTVFMPPYEWYNRAIADWGRDLGLTLIDFTTGIRTNADYTTPDMKNYRSSDQLYNDLLQFEQTNPGGLNGCIILIHLGTSSGRKDKFYDQLGKVIHFLKENNYQTNRF
;
A
#
# COMPACT_ATOMS: atom_id res chain seq x y z
N MET A 1 88.78 11.11 8.69
CA MET A 1 88.45 11.09 7.25
C MET A 1 87.26 10.15 7.08
N ASN A 2 86.03 10.68 7.16
CA ASN A 2 84.82 9.87 7.10
C ASN A 2 84.07 10.14 5.79
N ARG A 3 83.93 9.06 5.01
CA ARG A 3 83.01 8.90 3.88
C ARG A 3 81.58 8.95 4.39
N HIS A 4 80.69 9.66 3.70
CA HIS A 4 79.30 9.28 3.41
C HIS A 4 78.68 10.37 2.52
N LEU A 5 78.23 10.01 1.31
CA LEU A 5 76.93 10.40 0.70
C LEU A 5 76.93 10.03 -0.78
N LEU A 6 75.94 9.23 -1.19
CA LEU A 6 75.21 9.32 -2.47
C LEU A 6 74.36 8.05 -2.62
N ILE A 7 73.05 8.14 -2.35
CA ILE A 7 72.02 7.44 -3.14
C ILE A 7 70.79 8.37 -3.21
N LEU A 8 70.37 8.62 -4.46
CA LEU A 8 69.23 9.40 -4.91
C LEU A 8 67.89 8.83 -4.39
N SER A 9 66.99 9.72 -3.98
CA SER A 9 65.57 9.43 -3.77
C SER A 9 64.78 9.80 -5.02
N SER A 10 64.30 8.79 -5.76
CA SER A 10 63.23 8.92 -6.76
C SER A 10 61.91 8.51 -6.12
N LEU A 11 61.09 9.48 -5.71
CA LEU A 11 59.69 9.25 -5.36
C LEU A 11 58.85 9.27 -6.65
N LEU A 12 58.38 8.09 -7.06
CA LEU A 12 57.24 7.98 -7.98
C LEU A 12 55.96 8.41 -7.23
N LEU A 13 55.32 9.48 -7.68
CA LEU A 13 53.90 9.70 -7.43
C LEU A 13 53.11 8.69 -8.26
N ALA A 14 52.69 7.60 -7.66
CA ALA A 14 51.64 6.76 -8.20
C ALA A 14 50.29 7.44 -7.89
N PHE A 15 49.71 8.10 -8.89
CA PHE A 15 48.27 8.36 -8.90
C PHE A 15 47.57 7.00 -9.01
N ALA A 16 47.20 6.41 -7.87
CA ALA A 16 46.17 5.38 -7.87
C ALA A 16 44.87 6.06 -8.30
N GLY A 17 44.48 5.87 -9.57
CA GLY A 17 43.12 6.15 -9.98
C GLY A 17 42.21 5.25 -9.15
N THR A 18 41.52 5.81 -8.16
CA THR A 18 40.42 5.12 -7.50
C THR A 18 39.36 4.91 -8.56
N THR A 19 39.19 3.67 -9.00
CA THR A 19 38.08 3.30 -9.88
C THR A 19 36.78 3.56 -9.11
N GLN A 20 35.82 4.18 -9.78
CA GLN A 20 34.61 4.71 -9.17
C GLN A 20 33.54 3.60 -9.18
N ALA A 21 33.02 3.21 -8.01
CA ALA A 21 32.00 2.17 -7.91
C ALA A 21 30.70 2.63 -8.60
N ARG A 22 30.44 2.12 -9.81
CA ARG A 22 29.21 2.36 -10.59
C ARG A 22 28.18 1.27 -10.36
N GLY A 23 26.91 1.65 -10.26
CA GLY A 23 25.81 0.75 -9.97
C GLY A 23 24.47 1.45 -9.70
N VAL A 24 23.55 0.71 -9.11
CA VAL A 24 22.21 1.21 -8.73
C VAL A 24 21.92 0.86 -7.28
N ILE A 25 21.28 1.79 -6.56
CA ILE A 25 20.85 1.58 -5.17
C ILE A 25 19.35 1.34 -5.15
N ARG A 26 18.93 0.20 -4.59
CA ARG A 26 17.54 -0.25 -4.44
C ARG A 26 17.08 -0.04 -3.00
N VAL A 27 15.94 0.60 -2.83
CA VAL A 27 15.39 1.00 -1.53
C VAL A 27 13.91 0.63 -1.47
N ASN A 28 13.36 0.57 -0.25
CA ASN A 28 11.91 0.61 -0.09
C ASN A 28 11.43 2.02 -0.42
N GLN A 29 10.66 2.17 -1.49
CA GLN A 29 10.17 3.45 -1.97
C GLN A 29 9.07 4.06 -1.08
N LEU A 30 8.38 3.27 -0.24
CA LEU A 30 7.47 3.82 0.76
C LEU A 30 8.24 4.51 1.90
N GLY A 31 9.43 4.00 2.23
CA GLY A 31 10.25 4.45 3.34
C GLY A 31 10.38 3.42 4.46
N TYR A 32 10.82 3.88 5.62
CA TYR A 32 11.13 3.03 6.78
C TYR A 32 10.57 3.60 8.09
N LEU A 33 10.10 2.74 9.00
CA LEU A 33 9.76 3.19 10.36
C LEU A 33 11.03 3.52 11.17
N PRO A 34 10.98 4.44 12.15
CA PRO A 34 12.15 4.91 12.88
C PRO A 34 13.03 3.82 13.50
N ASP A 35 12.47 2.83 14.20
CA ASP A 35 13.25 1.76 14.87
C ASP A 35 13.21 0.41 14.14
N ASP A 36 12.83 0.43 12.86
CA ASP A 36 12.77 -0.78 12.05
C ASP A 36 14.09 -1.10 11.35
N ILE A 37 14.21 -2.31 10.79
CA ILE A 37 15.33 -2.69 9.92
C ILE A 37 15.26 -1.89 8.62
N LYS A 38 16.37 -1.25 8.25
CA LYS A 38 16.50 -0.38 7.08
C LYS A 38 17.74 -0.79 6.30
N VAL A 39 17.51 -1.53 5.22
CA VAL A 39 18.59 -2.04 4.37
C VAL A 39 18.26 -1.74 2.92
N ALA A 40 19.20 -1.10 2.24
CA ALA A 40 19.17 -0.94 0.78
C ALA A 40 20.13 -1.94 0.13
N VAL A 41 19.99 -2.14 -1.18
CA VAL A 41 20.88 -3.03 -1.95
C VAL A 41 21.54 -2.25 -3.08
N PHE A 42 22.87 -2.26 -3.12
CA PHE A 42 23.67 -1.78 -4.23
C PHE A 42 23.97 -2.93 -5.19
N LEU A 43 23.67 -2.75 -6.47
CA LEU A 43 24.02 -3.68 -7.55
C LEU A 43 25.10 -3.05 -8.43
N SER A 44 26.21 -3.76 -8.62
CA SER A 44 27.36 -3.25 -9.38
C SER A 44 27.52 -4.02 -10.70
N PRO A 45 27.21 -3.41 -11.86
CA PRO A 45 27.42 -4.01 -13.18
C PRO A 45 28.90 -4.14 -13.56
N GLU A 46 29.78 -3.32 -12.97
CA GLU A 46 31.22 -3.33 -13.24
C GLU A 46 32.00 -4.17 -12.20
N GLY A 47 31.34 -4.64 -11.14
CA GLY A 47 31.91 -5.48 -10.09
C GLY A 47 32.62 -4.73 -8.97
N GLU A 48 32.87 -3.44 -9.15
CA GLU A 48 33.45 -2.55 -8.14
C GLU A 48 32.45 -2.30 -7.01
N LEU A 49 32.91 -2.45 -5.77
CA LEU A 49 32.11 -2.26 -4.57
C LEU A 49 32.58 -1.03 -3.80
N PRO A 50 31.66 -0.25 -3.22
CA PRO A 50 32.02 0.93 -2.45
C PRO A 50 32.70 0.56 -1.13
N TYR A 51 33.61 1.42 -0.67
CA TYR A 51 34.17 1.33 0.69
C TYR A 51 33.23 1.86 1.76
N GLN A 52 32.35 2.79 1.41
CA GLN A 52 31.37 3.38 2.33
C GLN A 52 30.15 3.84 1.54
N PHE A 53 29.04 4.03 2.24
CA PHE A 53 27.87 4.73 1.73
C PHE A 53 27.46 5.83 2.70
N GLU A 54 26.74 6.82 2.19
CA GLU A 54 26.27 7.97 2.95
C GLU A 54 24.75 8.00 2.94
N LEU A 55 24.14 8.29 4.09
CA LEU A 55 22.75 8.74 4.15
C LEU A 55 22.77 10.27 4.12
N VAL A 56 22.05 10.85 3.18
CA VAL A 56 22.02 12.28 2.93
C VAL A 56 20.62 12.79 3.17
N ASN A 57 20.50 13.86 3.97
CA ASN A 57 19.20 14.51 4.17
C ASN A 57 18.74 15.18 2.87
N SER A 58 17.53 14.82 2.43
CA SER A 58 17.01 15.22 1.12
C SER A 58 16.81 16.71 0.96
N LEU A 59 16.53 17.47 2.03
CA LEU A 59 16.35 18.92 1.95
C LEU A 59 17.68 19.69 1.95
N THR A 60 18.58 19.33 2.87
CA THR A 60 19.80 20.10 3.13
C THR A 60 21.00 19.65 2.31
N GLY A 61 20.96 18.44 1.76
CA GLY A 61 22.12 17.82 1.11
C GLY A 61 23.25 17.45 2.07
N LYS A 62 23.03 17.54 3.40
CA LYS A 62 24.03 17.20 4.42
C LYS A 62 24.06 15.68 4.63
N VAL A 63 25.28 15.14 4.72
CA VAL A 63 25.49 13.75 5.16
C VAL A 63 25.13 13.67 6.65
N VAL A 64 24.23 12.77 6.99
CA VAL A 64 23.74 12.56 8.36
C VAL A 64 24.17 11.22 8.95
N TYR A 65 24.60 10.28 8.11
CA TYR A 65 25.12 8.98 8.50
C TYR A 65 26.10 8.48 7.45
N VAL A 66 27.13 7.74 7.87
CA VAL A 66 28.08 7.04 7.01
C VAL A 66 28.13 5.59 7.46
N GLY A 67 27.89 4.67 6.55
CA GLY A 67 27.87 3.23 6.80
C GLY A 67 28.90 2.48 5.98
N GLN A 68 29.16 1.24 6.41
CA GLN A 68 30.02 0.30 5.70
C GLN A 68 29.15 -0.75 4.99
N PRO A 69 29.31 -0.97 3.68
CA PRO A 69 28.54 -1.98 2.95
C PRO A 69 28.87 -3.41 3.41
N GLU A 70 27.85 -4.25 3.58
CA GLU A 70 28.01 -5.70 3.72
C GLU A 70 28.04 -6.34 2.32
N LEU A 71 29.15 -6.97 1.96
CA LEU A 71 29.31 -7.56 0.63
C LEU A 71 28.33 -8.72 0.41
N ALA A 72 27.75 -8.78 -0.79
CA ALA A 72 26.81 -9.83 -1.18
C ALA A 72 27.11 -10.34 -2.61
N ASP A 73 26.60 -11.53 -2.93
CA ASP A 73 26.77 -12.11 -4.27
C ASP A 73 25.74 -11.53 -5.24
N GLY A 74 26.17 -10.72 -6.19
CA GLY A 74 25.30 -10.15 -7.23
C GLY A 74 24.95 -11.12 -8.35
N LYS A 75 25.69 -12.22 -8.51
CA LYS A 75 25.60 -13.12 -9.68
C LYS A 75 24.22 -13.73 -9.87
N PRO A 76 23.45 -14.13 -8.83
CA PRO A 76 22.08 -14.60 -8.99
C PRO A 76 21.16 -13.61 -9.70
N TRP A 77 21.53 -12.33 -9.72
CA TRP A 77 20.76 -11.23 -10.29
C TRP A 77 21.43 -10.60 -11.52
N GLY A 78 22.34 -11.32 -12.16
CA GLY A 78 23.00 -10.87 -13.39
C GLY A 78 24.04 -9.77 -13.18
N MET A 79 24.48 -9.55 -11.93
CA MET A 79 25.45 -8.51 -11.58
C MET A 79 26.76 -9.13 -11.09
N PRO A 80 27.94 -8.66 -11.49
CA PRO A 80 29.20 -9.20 -10.98
C PRO A 80 29.35 -9.15 -9.46
N SER A 81 28.84 -8.11 -8.80
CA SER A 81 28.85 -7.98 -7.34
C SER A 81 27.67 -7.15 -6.83
N ALA A 82 27.38 -7.28 -5.53
CA ALA A 82 26.35 -6.52 -4.84
C ALA A 82 26.79 -6.19 -3.41
N ALA A 83 26.11 -5.24 -2.76
CA ALA A 83 26.28 -4.99 -1.33
C ALA A 83 24.96 -4.59 -0.66
N ARG A 84 24.82 -4.95 0.61
CA ARG A 84 23.74 -4.52 1.49
C ARG A 84 24.20 -3.29 2.26
N LEU A 85 23.36 -2.26 2.28
CA LEU A 85 23.63 -0.97 2.91
C LEU A 85 22.70 -0.84 4.12
N ASP A 86 23.15 -1.30 5.28
CA ASP A 86 22.38 -1.27 6.53
C ASP A 86 22.58 0.05 7.27
N PHE A 87 21.50 0.82 7.41
CA PHE A 87 21.45 2.07 8.16
C PHE A 87 20.39 2.03 9.27
N SER A 88 20.06 0.83 9.76
CA SER A 88 19.01 0.60 10.76
C SER A 88 19.24 1.38 12.06
N SER A 89 20.50 1.63 12.43
CA SER A 89 20.86 2.39 13.62
C SER A 89 20.54 3.89 13.54
N PHE A 90 20.23 4.40 12.35
CA PHE A 90 19.74 5.76 12.17
C PHE A 90 18.21 5.78 12.28
N THR A 91 17.70 6.50 13.29
CA THR A 91 16.28 6.49 13.66
C THR A 91 15.60 7.86 13.56
N THR A 92 16.35 8.90 13.18
CA THR A 92 15.79 10.27 13.13
C THR A 92 14.77 10.37 11.99
N PRO A 93 13.53 10.79 12.26
CA PRO A 93 12.56 11.01 11.20
C PRO A 93 12.95 12.12 10.24
N GLY A 94 12.62 11.97 8.97
CA GLY A 94 12.91 12.93 7.91
C GLY A 94 12.97 12.29 6.53
N GLY A 95 13.31 13.10 5.52
CA GLY A 95 13.52 12.66 4.14
C GLY A 95 14.99 12.46 3.83
N TYR A 96 15.32 11.35 3.18
CA TYR A 96 16.70 10.95 2.90
C TYR A 96 16.85 10.30 1.52
N PHE A 97 18.11 10.21 1.08
CA PHE A 97 18.53 9.30 0.03
C PHE A 97 19.91 8.74 0.40
N LEU A 98 20.25 7.56 -0.13
CA LEU A 98 21.58 6.99 0.00
C LEU A 98 22.46 7.47 -1.14
N ARG A 99 23.74 7.68 -0.85
CA ARG A 99 24.75 8.07 -1.83
C ARG A 99 25.99 7.20 -1.74
N ILE A 100 26.44 6.75 -2.89
CA ILE A 100 27.75 6.13 -3.10
C ILE A 100 28.46 6.99 -4.14
N GLU A 101 29.52 7.68 -3.70
CA GLU A 101 30.28 8.61 -4.53
C GLU A 101 29.36 9.64 -5.24
N ASN A 102 29.14 9.53 -6.56
CA ASN A 102 28.30 10.43 -7.33
C ASN A 102 26.89 9.88 -7.62
N GLN A 103 26.54 8.69 -7.12
CA GLN A 103 25.27 8.02 -7.41
C GLN A 103 24.36 8.04 -6.19
N GLY A 104 23.09 8.43 -6.41
CA GLY A 104 22.06 8.46 -5.38
C GLY A 104 21.00 7.39 -5.58
N SER A 105 20.39 6.92 -4.49
CA SER A 105 19.10 6.22 -4.56
C SER A 105 17.97 7.19 -4.88
N PRO A 106 16.76 6.68 -5.22
CA PRO A 106 15.54 7.43 -5.02
C PRO A 106 15.43 7.98 -3.59
N GLN A 107 14.69 9.07 -3.42
CA GLN A 107 14.40 9.62 -2.10
C GLN A 107 13.39 8.72 -1.38
N PHE A 108 13.47 8.69 -0.06
CA PHE A 108 12.56 7.95 0.80
C PHE A 108 12.46 8.64 2.17
N SER A 109 11.37 8.36 2.88
CA SER A 109 11.17 8.87 4.24
C SER A 109 11.57 7.86 5.32
N ILE A 110 12.07 8.36 6.45
CA ILE A 110 12.04 7.65 7.72
C ILE A 110 10.95 8.35 8.55
N SER A 111 9.85 7.66 8.84
CA SER A 111 8.71 8.24 9.56
C SER A 111 7.79 7.16 10.12
N GLU A 112 7.12 7.48 11.22
CA GLU A 112 5.99 6.75 11.78
C GLU A 112 4.78 6.62 10.84
N HIS A 113 4.70 7.46 9.80
CA HIS A 113 3.57 7.57 8.89
C HIS A 113 3.77 6.84 7.54
N VAL A 114 4.89 6.13 7.36
CA VAL A 114 5.26 5.47 6.09
C VAL A 114 4.15 4.58 5.53
N TYR A 115 3.48 3.81 6.40
CA TYR A 115 2.46 2.84 6.01
C TYR A 115 1.02 3.35 6.18
N ASP A 116 0.80 4.62 6.56
CA ASP A 116 -0.54 5.17 6.76
C ASP A 116 -1.41 5.09 5.49
N GLY A 117 -2.55 4.40 5.61
CA GLY A 117 -3.55 4.26 4.56
C GLY A 117 -3.19 3.24 3.46
N THR A 118 -2.07 2.53 3.60
CA THR A 118 -1.66 1.52 2.61
C THR A 118 -2.62 0.33 2.58
N ALA A 119 -3.14 -0.10 3.73
CA ALA A 119 -4.11 -1.18 3.83
C ALA A 119 -5.47 -0.82 3.19
N ASP A 120 -5.93 0.42 3.34
CA ASP A 120 -7.13 0.90 2.65
C ASP A 120 -6.91 1.04 1.13
N TYR A 121 -5.69 1.40 0.71
CA TYR A 121 -5.38 1.66 -0.69
C TYR A 121 -5.60 0.44 -1.57
N ILE A 122 -5.22 -0.76 -1.10
CA ILE A 122 -5.37 -2.01 -1.87
C ILE A 122 -6.84 -2.41 -2.11
N LEU A 123 -7.78 -1.93 -1.26
CA LEU A 123 -9.22 -2.16 -1.46
C LEU A 123 -9.74 -1.49 -2.73
N LYS A 124 -9.01 -0.52 -3.30
CA LYS A 124 -9.35 0.03 -4.62
C LYS A 124 -9.37 -1.07 -5.68
N TYR A 125 -8.41 -1.99 -5.65
CA TYR A 125 -8.35 -3.06 -6.63
C TYR A 125 -9.49 -4.05 -6.44
N MET A 126 -9.76 -4.44 -5.19
CA MET A 126 -10.90 -5.32 -4.86
C MET A 126 -12.23 -4.78 -5.44
N ARG A 127 -12.49 -3.47 -5.28
CA ARG A 127 -13.68 -2.82 -5.86
C ARG A 127 -13.71 -2.84 -7.39
N GLN A 128 -12.56 -2.67 -8.04
CA GLN A 128 -12.42 -2.72 -9.51
C GLN A 128 -12.70 -4.12 -10.07
N GLN A 129 -12.46 -5.15 -9.25
CA GLN A 129 -12.69 -6.54 -9.60
C GLN A 129 -14.12 -7.01 -9.32
N ARG A 130 -15.02 -6.18 -8.79
CA ARG A 130 -16.41 -6.62 -8.51
C ARG A 130 -17.13 -7.05 -9.79
N CYS A 131 -17.73 -8.23 -9.73
CA CYS A 131 -18.61 -8.81 -10.74
C CYS A 131 -20.09 -8.67 -10.32
N GLY A 132 -21.02 -8.45 -11.26
CA GLY A 132 -22.32 -7.88 -10.94
C GLY A 132 -22.22 -6.36 -11.02
N PHE A 133 -22.61 -5.60 -9.99
CA PHE A 133 -22.38 -4.15 -10.00
C PHE A 133 -20.89 -3.85 -9.81
N ASN A 134 -20.28 -3.18 -10.79
CA ASN A 134 -18.88 -2.78 -10.79
C ASN A 134 -18.79 -1.25 -10.57
N PRO A 135 -18.35 -0.78 -9.39
CA PRO A 135 -18.30 0.65 -9.06
C PRO A 135 -17.24 1.42 -9.86
N PHE A 136 -16.26 0.74 -10.45
CA PHE A 136 -15.23 1.39 -11.27
C PHE A 136 -15.74 1.76 -12.66
N LEU A 137 -16.62 0.92 -13.22
CA LEU A 137 -17.30 1.19 -14.49
C LEU A 137 -18.63 1.95 -14.32
N ASP A 138 -19.17 1.98 -13.10
CA ASP A 138 -20.53 2.45 -12.79
C ASP A 138 -21.60 1.73 -13.64
N ASP A 139 -21.39 0.44 -13.85
CA ASP A 139 -22.27 -0.44 -14.64
C ASP A 139 -22.25 -1.88 -14.08
N SER A 140 -23.02 -2.78 -14.69
CA SER A 140 -23.11 -4.18 -14.29
C SER A 140 -22.64 -5.16 -15.35
N CYS A 141 -21.94 -6.19 -14.92
CA CYS A 141 -21.46 -7.29 -15.76
C CYS A 141 -22.00 -8.64 -15.28
N HIS A 142 -21.98 -9.64 -16.19
CA HIS A 142 -22.30 -11.05 -15.89
C HIS A 142 -23.61 -11.27 -15.10
N THR A 143 -24.64 -10.45 -15.37
CA THR A 143 -25.92 -10.47 -14.64
C THR A 143 -26.80 -11.70 -14.89
N HIS A 144 -26.29 -12.66 -15.68
CA HIS A 144 -26.99 -13.89 -16.08
C HIS A 144 -26.26 -15.14 -15.60
N ASP A 145 -25.29 -15.02 -14.70
CA ASP A 145 -24.66 -16.18 -14.09
C ASP A 145 -25.67 -16.98 -13.28
N GLY A 146 -25.86 -18.28 -13.54
CA GLY A 146 -25.16 -19.14 -14.49
C GLY A 146 -25.89 -20.47 -14.67
N ILE A 147 -25.25 -21.40 -15.37
CA ILE A 147 -25.79 -22.74 -15.67
C ILE A 147 -24.95 -23.80 -14.95
N ILE A 148 -25.59 -24.65 -14.16
CA ILE A 148 -24.94 -25.74 -13.44
C ILE A 148 -24.31 -26.72 -14.43
N VAL A 149 -23.04 -27.07 -14.21
CA VAL A 149 -22.33 -28.13 -14.93
C VAL A 149 -21.73 -29.15 -13.97
N ASP A 150 -21.44 -30.35 -14.49
CA ASP A 150 -20.83 -31.47 -13.75
C ASP A 150 -21.56 -31.92 -12.47
N ARG A 151 -22.84 -31.54 -12.29
CA ARG A 151 -23.69 -32.03 -11.20
C ARG A 151 -24.66 -33.11 -11.70
N PRO A 152 -24.60 -34.34 -11.15
CA PRO A 152 -25.58 -35.37 -11.49
C PRO A 152 -27.01 -34.87 -11.31
N THR A 153 -27.88 -35.16 -12.28
CA THR A 153 -29.33 -34.87 -12.29
C THR A 153 -29.78 -33.40 -12.33
N ARG A 154 -28.86 -32.42 -12.20
CA ARG A 154 -29.20 -30.98 -12.23
C ARG A 154 -28.32 -30.14 -13.16
N ALA A 155 -27.46 -30.78 -13.97
CA ALA A 155 -26.71 -30.10 -15.02
C ALA A 155 -27.66 -29.48 -16.06
N GLY A 156 -27.34 -28.26 -16.52
CA GLY A 156 -28.18 -27.49 -17.44
C GLY A 156 -29.22 -26.59 -16.75
N GLU A 157 -29.43 -26.73 -15.44
CA GLU A 157 -30.31 -25.84 -14.69
C GLU A 157 -29.67 -24.47 -14.44
N PHE A 158 -30.49 -23.42 -14.48
CA PHE A 158 -30.09 -22.09 -14.07
C PHE A 158 -29.94 -22.01 -12.54
N ILE A 159 -28.89 -21.32 -12.09
CA ILE A 159 -28.70 -20.93 -10.70
C ILE A 159 -28.15 -19.51 -10.65
N ASN A 160 -28.76 -18.63 -9.86
CA ASN A 160 -28.26 -17.26 -9.71
C ASN A 160 -27.03 -17.23 -8.79
N VAL A 161 -25.86 -17.00 -9.39
CA VAL A 161 -24.57 -16.86 -8.69
C VAL A 161 -23.85 -15.56 -9.05
N THR A 162 -24.57 -14.57 -9.60
CA THR A 162 -24.01 -13.23 -9.88
C THR A 162 -23.47 -12.57 -8.61
N GLY A 163 -22.31 -11.91 -8.69
CA GLY A 163 -21.63 -11.24 -7.58
C GLY A 163 -20.15 -11.60 -7.54
N GLY A 164 -19.49 -11.33 -6.41
CA GLY A 164 -18.10 -11.75 -6.17
C GLY A 164 -17.09 -10.92 -6.95
N TRP A 165 -15.90 -11.46 -7.15
CA TRP A 165 -14.83 -10.78 -7.88
C TRP A 165 -14.39 -11.57 -9.10
N HIS A 166 -14.03 -10.84 -10.17
CA HIS A 166 -13.14 -11.34 -11.21
C HIS A 166 -11.77 -11.62 -10.58
N ASP A 167 -11.23 -12.81 -10.84
CA ASP A 167 -10.06 -13.32 -10.13
C ASP A 167 -8.78 -12.51 -10.44
N ALA A 168 -8.66 -12.10 -11.70
CA ALA A 168 -7.57 -11.28 -12.21
C ALA A 168 -8.06 -10.44 -13.41
N SER A 169 -7.31 -10.34 -14.49
CA SER A 169 -7.72 -9.57 -15.67
C SER A 169 -8.64 -10.33 -16.62
N ASP A 170 -8.72 -11.64 -16.44
CA ASP A 170 -9.81 -12.48 -16.92
C ASP A 170 -11.07 -12.32 -16.05
N TYR A 171 -12.20 -12.86 -16.51
CA TYR A 171 -13.48 -12.75 -15.79
C TYR A 171 -13.89 -14.04 -15.10
N LEU A 172 -12.94 -14.94 -14.89
CA LEU A 172 -13.13 -16.15 -14.10
C LEU A 172 -13.36 -15.79 -12.64
N GLN A 173 -14.09 -16.66 -11.94
CA GLN A 173 -14.36 -16.47 -10.52
C GLN A 173 -14.23 -17.80 -9.80
N TYR A 174 -13.36 -17.86 -8.80
CA TYR A 174 -13.09 -19.08 -8.04
C TYR A 174 -13.42 -18.91 -6.57
N VAL A 175 -14.02 -19.94 -5.99
CA VAL A 175 -14.21 -20.00 -4.53
C VAL A 175 -12.88 -20.12 -3.83
N THR A 176 -11.92 -20.89 -4.39
CA THR A 176 -10.59 -21.07 -3.81
C THR A 176 -9.93 -19.74 -3.44
N THR A 177 -9.86 -18.79 -4.37
CA THR A 177 -9.28 -17.46 -4.16
C THR A 177 -10.22 -16.50 -3.41
N SER A 178 -11.50 -16.44 -3.77
CA SER A 178 -12.44 -15.50 -3.16
C SER A 178 -12.72 -15.78 -1.69
N ALA A 179 -12.78 -17.05 -1.28
CA ALA A 179 -12.97 -17.41 0.12
C ALA A 179 -11.73 -17.09 0.97
N ASN A 180 -10.52 -17.32 0.42
CA ASN A 180 -9.29 -16.88 1.07
C ASN A 180 -9.23 -15.34 1.16
N ALA A 181 -9.59 -14.61 0.10
CA ALA A 181 -9.64 -13.15 0.12
C ALA A 181 -10.58 -12.60 1.22
N VAL A 182 -11.76 -13.20 1.38
CA VAL A 182 -12.68 -12.90 2.49
C VAL A 182 -11.99 -13.16 3.84
N ASP A 183 -11.40 -14.33 4.04
CA ASP A 183 -10.76 -14.68 5.31
C ASP A 183 -9.58 -13.75 5.64
N GLN A 184 -8.70 -13.45 4.69
CA GLN A 184 -7.56 -12.54 4.86
C GLN A 184 -8.00 -11.11 5.22
N MET A 185 -9.02 -10.58 4.54
CA MET A 185 -9.55 -9.24 4.85
C MET A 185 -10.18 -9.19 6.23
N LEU A 186 -10.99 -10.20 6.59
CA LEU A 186 -11.62 -10.30 7.89
C LEU A 186 -10.60 -10.50 9.03
N PHE A 187 -9.59 -11.33 8.81
CA PHE A 187 -8.49 -11.54 9.74
C PHE A 187 -7.73 -10.23 9.96
N ALA A 188 -7.38 -9.52 8.88
CA ALA A 188 -6.71 -8.23 8.98
C ALA A 188 -7.52 -7.18 9.73
N TYR A 189 -8.84 -7.10 9.50
CA TYR A 189 -9.72 -6.21 10.25
C TYR A 189 -9.82 -6.59 11.73
N ARG A 190 -9.89 -7.89 12.06
CA ARG A 190 -9.94 -8.34 13.46
C ARG A 190 -8.68 -7.94 14.22
N GLU A 191 -7.51 -8.13 13.61
CA GLU A 191 -6.23 -7.85 14.27
C GLU A 191 -5.90 -6.36 14.32
N ASN A 192 -6.28 -5.58 13.29
CA ASN A 192 -5.90 -4.17 13.12
C ASN A 192 -7.07 -3.30 12.62
N PRO A 193 -8.20 -3.21 13.33
CA PRO A 193 -9.38 -2.46 12.87
C PRO A 193 -9.09 -0.96 12.68
N GLU A 194 -8.14 -0.39 13.43
CA GLU A 194 -7.72 1.01 13.36
C GLU A 194 -7.04 1.40 12.04
N ALA A 195 -6.64 0.42 11.22
CA ALA A 195 -5.97 0.66 9.96
C ALA A 195 -6.93 0.98 8.80
N TYR A 196 -8.24 0.77 9.00
CA TYR A 196 -9.25 0.83 7.94
C TYR A 196 -10.28 1.93 8.18
N GLY A 197 -10.44 2.81 7.18
CA GLY A 197 -11.41 3.89 7.17
C GLY A 197 -12.79 3.51 6.62
N ASP A 198 -13.68 4.50 6.59
CA ASP A 198 -15.01 4.45 5.98
C ASP A 198 -15.10 5.60 4.97
N HIS A 199 -14.86 5.28 3.71
CA HIS A 199 -14.74 6.23 2.61
C HIS A 199 -15.63 5.87 1.41
N TYR A 200 -16.15 4.64 1.37
CA TYR A 200 -17.01 4.12 0.31
C TYR A 200 -18.26 3.49 0.90
N LYS A 201 -19.36 3.56 0.15
CA LYS A 201 -20.61 2.92 0.53
C LYS A 201 -20.48 1.42 0.27
N ALA A 202 -21.37 0.62 0.83
CA ALA A 202 -21.43 -0.84 0.58
C ALA A 202 -21.42 -1.25 -0.91
N ASN A 203 -21.98 -0.42 -1.82
CA ASN A 203 -21.94 -0.71 -3.26
C ASN A 203 -20.59 -0.36 -3.94
N GLY A 204 -19.63 0.18 -3.20
CA GLY A 204 -18.30 0.56 -3.66
C GLY A 204 -18.20 1.95 -4.27
N LEU A 205 -19.28 2.74 -4.30
CA LEU A 205 -19.24 4.14 -4.74
C LEU A 205 -18.72 5.07 -3.62
N PRO A 206 -18.12 6.23 -3.95
CA PRO A 206 -17.62 7.17 -2.95
C PRO A 206 -18.67 7.65 -1.93
N GLY A 207 -18.24 7.83 -0.69
CA GLY A 207 -19.03 8.34 0.44
C GLY A 207 -19.11 7.33 1.58
N SER A 208 -19.28 7.79 2.82
CA SER A 208 -19.32 6.92 4.00
C SER A 208 -20.72 6.32 4.25
N ASN A 209 -20.78 5.13 4.86
CA ASN A 209 -22.02 4.48 5.31
C ASN A 209 -21.99 4.04 6.79
N GLY A 210 -20.94 4.35 7.54
CA GLY A 210 -20.75 3.96 8.93
C GLY A 210 -20.12 2.59 9.13
N VAL A 211 -19.66 1.93 8.06
CA VAL A 211 -19.00 0.62 8.09
C VAL A 211 -17.58 0.77 7.53
N PRO A 212 -16.54 0.24 8.19
CA PRO A 212 -15.20 0.21 7.62
C PRO A 212 -15.20 -0.46 6.25
N ASP A 213 -14.55 0.17 5.28
CA ASP A 213 -14.58 -0.22 3.86
C ASP A 213 -14.19 -1.70 3.64
N ILE A 214 -13.24 -2.21 4.42
CA ILE A 214 -12.80 -3.61 4.35
C ILE A 214 -13.93 -4.59 4.71
N LEU A 215 -14.81 -4.22 5.64
CA LEU A 215 -15.96 -5.06 6.00
C LEU A 215 -17.03 -5.06 4.92
N ASP A 216 -17.26 -3.92 4.27
CA ASP A 216 -18.15 -3.82 3.11
C ASP A 216 -17.62 -4.65 1.93
N GLU A 217 -16.31 -4.60 1.67
CA GLU A 217 -15.69 -5.42 0.64
C GLU A 217 -15.75 -6.91 1.01
N ALA A 218 -15.39 -7.29 2.23
CA ALA A 218 -15.55 -8.67 2.68
C ALA A 218 -17.02 -9.14 2.60
N ARG A 219 -17.99 -8.26 2.91
CA ARG A 219 -19.43 -8.56 2.79
C ARG A 219 -19.84 -8.87 1.36
N TRP A 220 -19.30 -8.15 0.38
CA TRP A 220 -19.51 -8.44 -1.05
C TRP A 220 -19.11 -9.88 -1.40
N GLY A 221 -17.95 -10.32 -0.93
CA GLY A 221 -17.48 -11.71 -1.08
C GLY A 221 -18.35 -12.72 -0.34
N ILE A 222 -18.72 -12.45 0.92
CA ILE A 222 -19.56 -13.36 1.72
C ILE A 222 -20.93 -13.56 1.06
N ASP A 223 -21.55 -12.50 0.56
CA ASP A 223 -22.85 -12.57 -0.11
C ASP A 223 -22.78 -13.41 -1.40
N TRP A 224 -21.65 -13.38 -2.11
CA TRP A 224 -21.39 -14.27 -3.24
C TRP A 224 -21.13 -15.71 -2.81
N LEU A 225 -20.33 -15.95 -1.77
CA LEU A 225 -20.09 -17.29 -1.22
C LEU A 225 -21.40 -17.95 -0.76
N LEU A 226 -22.35 -17.20 -0.20
CA LEU A 226 -23.67 -17.72 0.15
C LEU A 226 -24.48 -18.20 -1.08
N LYS A 227 -24.32 -17.55 -2.24
CA LYS A 227 -24.90 -18.00 -3.51
C LYS A 227 -24.18 -19.22 -4.06
N MET A 228 -22.86 -19.31 -3.87
CA MET A 228 -22.03 -20.47 -4.23
C MET A 228 -22.19 -21.67 -3.27
N ASN A 229 -22.76 -21.46 -2.09
CA ASN A 229 -23.18 -22.50 -1.14
C ASN A 229 -24.68 -22.37 -0.77
N PRO A 230 -25.62 -22.58 -1.70
CA PRO A 230 -27.04 -22.29 -1.48
C PRO A 230 -27.69 -23.21 -0.44
N ALA A 231 -27.17 -24.44 -0.27
CA ALA A 231 -27.65 -25.43 0.71
C ALA A 231 -26.47 -26.20 1.32
N ASP A 232 -26.68 -26.83 2.47
CA ASP A 232 -25.62 -27.46 3.29
C ASP A 232 -24.64 -28.35 2.49
N ASN A 233 -25.13 -29.13 1.53
CA ASN A 233 -24.32 -30.03 0.70
C ASN A 233 -24.34 -29.64 -0.79
N VAL A 234 -24.59 -28.37 -1.08
CA VAL A 234 -24.55 -27.84 -2.45
C VAL A 234 -23.50 -26.75 -2.49
N MET A 235 -22.36 -27.02 -3.11
CA MET A 235 -21.25 -26.10 -3.26
C MET A 235 -20.79 -26.05 -4.71
N PHE A 236 -20.40 -24.87 -5.16
CA PHE A 236 -19.78 -24.65 -6.46
C PHE A 236 -18.35 -24.17 -6.26
N ASN A 237 -17.44 -24.54 -7.16
CA ASN A 237 -16.03 -24.18 -7.07
C ASN A 237 -15.66 -22.99 -7.97
N GLN A 238 -16.32 -22.86 -9.12
CA GLN A 238 -16.01 -21.78 -10.07
C GLN A 238 -17.18 -21.39 -10.96
N ILE A 239 -17.08 -20.18 -11.52
CA ILE A 239 -17.88 -19.70 -12.66
C ILE A 239 -16.92 -19.55 -13.85
N ALA A 240 -17.39 -19.92 -15.04
CA ALA A 240 -16.63 -19.92 -16.29
C ALA A 240 -15.42 -20.90 -16.29
N ASP A 241 -14.62 -20.88 -17.35
CA ASP A 241 -13.38 -21.65 -17.55
C ASP A 241 -12.52 -20.95 -18.62
N ASP A 242 -11.34 -21.48 -18.94
CA ASP A 242 -10.33 -20.90 -19.84
C ASP A 242 -10.80 -20.58 -21.28
N ARG A 243 -12.05 -20.86 -21.65
CA ARG A 243 -12.72 -20.18 -22.79
C ARG A 243 -12.86 -18.67 -22.59
N ASP A 244 -12.69 -18.17 -21.37
CA ASP A 244 -12.62 -16.75 -21.03
C ASP A 244 -11.38 -16.06 -21.64
N HIS A 245 -10.32 -16.81 -21.97
CA HIS A 245 -9.05 -16.25 -22.46
C HIS A 245 -9.08 -15.88 -23.95
N VAL A 246 -10.12 -15.17 -24.39
CA VAL A 246 -10.33 -14.71 -25.78
C VAL A 246 -9.76 -13.31 -26.07
N GLY A 247 -9.03 -12.74 -25.12
CA GLY A 247 -8.37 -11.43 -25.22
C GLY A 247 -9.00 -10.35 -24.34
N PHE A 248 -8.38 -9.17 -24.37
CA PHE A 248 -8.83 -8.00 -23.62
C PHE A 248 -10.22 -7.55 -24.06
N ARG A 249 -11.11 -7.40 -23.09
CA ARG A 249 -12.48 -6.89 -23.25
C ARG A 249 -12.89 -6.24 -21.94
N LEU A 250 -13.94 -5.44 -21.90
CA LEU A 250 -14.48 -4.94 -20.62
C LEU A 250 -15.53 -5.94 -20.09
N PRO A 251 -15.75 -6.06 -18.77
CA PRO A 251 -16.64 -7.08 -18.24
C PRO A 251 -18.12 -6.81 -18.55
N ASP A 252 -18.52 -5.54 -18.67
CA ASP A 252 -19.84 -5.10 -19.15
C ASP A 252 -20.05 -5.38 -20.65
N LYS A 253 -18.96 -5.64 -21.38
CA LYS A 253 -18.92 -5.92 -22.83
C LYS A 253 -18.28 -7.27 -23.13
N ASP A 254 -18.37 -8.21 -22.20
CA ASP A 254 -17.73 -9.51 -22.32
C ASP A 254 -18.28 -10.29 -23.53
N THR A 255 -17.37 -10.69 -24.43
CA THR A 255 -17.67 -11.45 -25.65
C THR A 255 -17.32 -12.94 -25.54
N ALA A 256 -16.85 -13.42 -24.38
CA ALA A 256 -16.56 -14.84 -24.17
C ALA A 256 -17.84 -15.69 -24.35
N ASN A 257 -17.70 -16.82 -25.03
CA ASN A 257 -18.84 -17.67 -25.37
C ASN A 257 -18.63 -19.12 -24.92
N TYR A 258 -19.53 -19.58 -24.06
CA TYR A 258 -19.52 -20.92 -23.48
C TYR A 258 -20.54 -21.88 -24.13
N GLY A 259 -21.26 -21.43 -25.15
CA GLY A 259 -22.36 -22.17 -25.78
C GLY A 259 -23.67 -22.14 -24.99
N LEU A 260 -23.82 -21.18 -24.07
CA LEU A 260 -24.92 -21.08 -23.09
C LEU A 260 -25.65 -19.73 -23.16
N GLY A 261 -25.58 -19.04 -24.30
CA GLY A 261 -26.09 -17.67 -24.44
C GLY A 261 -25.29 -16.70 -23.58
N LYS A 262 -25.98 -15.86 -22.79
CA LYS A 262 -25.35 -14.92 -21.85
C LYS A 262 -24.89 -15.56 -20.54
N CYS A 263 -25.25 -16.82 -20.31
CA CYS A 263 -24.91 -17.52 -19.06
C CYS A 263 -23.52 -18.12 -19.14
N ARG A 264 -22.87 -18.25 -17.98
CA ARG A 264 -21.57 -18.92 -17.83
C ARG A 264 -21.72 -20.25 -17.08
N PRO A 265 -20.87 -21.26 -17.35
CA PRO A 265 -20.93 -22.54 -16.64
C PRO A 265 -20.55 -22.36 -15.17
N VAL A 266 -21.23 -23.06 -14.28
CA VAL A 266 -20.99 -23.03 -12.83
C VAL A 266 -20.65 -24.45 -12.37
N TYR A 267 -19.39 -24.68 -12.02
CA TYR A 267 -18.88 -26.01 -11.73
C TYR A 267 -19.20 -26.41 -10.30
N PHE A 268 -19.93 -27.52 -10.16
CA PHE A 268 -20.23 -28.11 -8.86
C PHE A 268 -18.98 -28.74 -8.23
N VAL A 269 -18.87 -28.72 -6.90
CA VAL A 269 -17.82 -29.44 -6.15
C VAL A 269 -18.13 -30.94 -6.17
N THR A 270 -17.49 -31.68 -7.06
CA THR A 270 -17.78 -33.12 -7.26
C THR A 270 -16.88 -34.07 -6.47
N GLY A 271 -15.72 -33.60 -5.99
CA GLY A 271 -14.67 -34.45 -5.44
C GLY A 271 -13.90 -35.26 -6.48
N LYS A 272 -14.15 -35.07 -7.78
CA LYS A 272 -13.60 -35.87 -8.88
C LYS A 272 -13.00 -35.00 -9.99
N PRO A 273 -12.16 -35.56 -10.88
CA PRO A 273 -11.63 -34.83 -12.04
C PRO A 273 -12.72 -34.17 -12.90
N GLN A 274 -12.61 -32.86 -13.14
CA GLN A 274 -13.58 -32.01 -13.86
C GLN A 274 -12.97 -31.26 -15.05
N GLY A 275 -13.83 -30.83 -15.97
CA GLY A 275 -13.50 -30.08 -17.19
C GLY A 275 -14.45 -30.45 -18.32
N LEU A 276 -15.06 -29.50 -19.04
CA LEU A 276 -16.08 -29.83 -20.05
C LEU A 276 -15.50 -30.19 -21.43
N GLY A 277 -14.19 -30.02 -21.61
CA GLY A 277 -13.46 -30.29 -22.85
C GLY A 277 -12.69 -31.62 -22.84
N LYS A 278 -11.61 -31.65 -23.63
CA LYS A 278 -10.67 -32.78 -23.69
C LYS A 278 -9.82 -32.89 -22.41
N PHE A 279 -9.47 -31.74 -21.83
CA PHE A 279 -8.65 -31.68 -20.64
C PHE A 279 -9.51 -31.82 -19.38
N LYS A 280 -8.89 -32.35 -18.33
CA LYS A 280 -9.49 -32.51 -17.00
C LYS A 280 -8.48 -32.05 -15.95
N ASN A 281 -8.96 -31.51 -14.85
CA ASN A 281 -8.18 -31.30 -13.65
C ASN A 281 -7.87 -32.64 -12.95
N ARG A 282 -7.22 -32.59 -11.79
CA ARG A 282 -6.81 -33.74 -10.99
C ARG A 282 -7.37 -33.68 -9.58
N THR A 283 -8.58 -33.14 -9.43
CA THR A 283 -9.31 -33.09 -8.16
C THR A 283 -9.36 -34.48 -7.50
N THR A 284 -9.11 -34.51 -6.19
CA THR A 284 -9.07 -35.74 -5.37
C THR A 284 -10.11 -35.78 -4.25
N GLY A 285 -10.77 -34.66 -3.96
CA GLY A 285 -11.82 -34.60 -2.94
C GLY A 285 -12.45 -33.22 -2.85
N VAL A 286 -13.22 -32.98 -1.79
CA VAL A 286 -14.01 -31.74 -1.61
C VAL A 286 -13.47 -30.85 -0.48
N ALA A 287 -12.48 -31.34 0.27
CA ALA A 287 -12.08 -30.77 1.53
C ALA A 287 -11.48 -29.37 1.42
N SER A 288 -10.65 -29.09 0.41
CA SER A 288 -10.02 -27.77 0.28
C SER A 288 -11.05 -26.65 0.11
N THR A 289 -11.91 -26.75 -0.90
CA THR A 289 -13.01 -25.79 -1.14
C THR A 289 -13.99 -25.72 0.04
N ALA A 290 -14.38 -26.87 0.62
CA ALA A 290 -15.32 -26.89 1.74
C ALA A 290 -14.72 -26.29 3.04
N GLY A 291 -13.42 -26.49 3.26
CA GLY A 291 -12.66 -25.87 4.35
C GLY A 291 -12.62 -24.35 4.19
N LYS A 292 -12.34 -23.85 2.99
CA LYS A 292 -12.36 -22.41 2.68
C LYS A 292 -13.73 -21.76 2.88
N PHE A 293 -14.82 -22.43 2.48
CA PHE A 293 -16.16 -21.96 2.85
C PHE A 293 -16.36 -21.92 4.37
N ALA A 294 -15.91 -22.97 5.07
CA ALA A 294 -16.09 -23.09 6.50
C ALA A 294 -15.32 -22.02 7.29
N SER A 295 -14.05 -21.76 6.95
CA SER A 295 -13.23 -20.73 7.60
C SER A 295 -13.80 -19.33 7.36
N ALA A 296 -14.07 -18.96 6.10
CA ALA A 296 -14.62 -17.65 5.75
C ALA A 296 -15.96 -17.38 6.45
N PHE A 297 -16.89 -18.35 6.44
CA PHE A 297 -18.17 -18.18 7.14
C PHE A 297 -18.03 -18.19 8.66
N ALA A 298 -17.11 -18.96 9.23
CA ALA A 298 -16.90 -18.99 10.68
C ALA A 298 -16.30 -17.66 11.19
N LEU A 299 -15.33 -17.10 10.48
CA LEU A 299 -14.69 -15.83 10.86
C LEU A 299 -15.67 -14.68 10.70
N ALA A 300 -16.41 -14.65 9.59
CA ALA A 300 -17.47 -13.69 9.38
C ALA A 300 -18.55 -13.77 10.47
N ALA A 301 -18.97 -14.99 10.87
CA ALA A 301 -19.93 -15.15 11.94
C ALA A 301 -19.46 -14.52 13.26
N ASP A 302 -18.18 -14.63 13.59
CA ASP A 302 -17.62 -14.04 14.81
C ASP A 302 -17.59 -12.50 14.73
N ILE A 303 -17.11 -11.95 13.62
CA ILE A 303 -17.04 -10.49 13.39
C ILE A 303 -18.43 -9.84 13.41
N TYR A 304 -19.40 -10.43 12.72
CA TYR A 304 -20.76 -9.88 12.60
C TYR A 304 -21.64 -10.19 13.82
N LYS A 305 -21.18 -10.98 14.79
CA LYS A 305 -21.98 -11.43 15.94
C LYS A 305 -22.65 -10.30 16.73
N LYS A 306 -21.98 -9.14 16.82
CA LYS A 306 -22.50 -7.97 17.54
C LYS A 306 -23.34 -7.05 16.66
N SER A 307 -22.92 -6.82 15.41
CA SER A 307 -23.55 -5.86 14.50
C SER A 307 -24.77 -6.44 13.75
N ASP A 308 -24.74 -7.72 13.41
CA ASP A 308 -25.82 -8.43 12.71
C ASP A 308 -25.92 -9.90 13.20
N PRO A 309 -26.55 -10.13 14.38
CA PRO A 309 -26.60 -11.46 15.00
C PRO A 309 -27.33 -12.50 14.14
N ALA A 310 -28.37 -12.11 13.39
CA ALA A 310 -29.14 -13.02 12.56
C ALA A 310 -28.34 -13.50 11.35
N PHE A 311 -27.54 -12.61 10.76
CA PHE A 311 -26.59 -12.96 9.71
C PHE A 311 -25.48 -13.86 10.26
N ALA A 312 -24.87 -13.51 11.40
CA ALA A 312 -23.89 -14.35 12.07
C ALA A 312 -24.40 -15.77 12.38
N ASP A 313 -25.65 -15.91 12.83
CA ASP A 313 -26.29 -17.22 13.06
C ASP A 313 -26.47 -18.03 11.76
N THR A 314 -26.69 -17.35 10.64
CA THR A 314 -26.75 -18.00 9.33
C THR A 314 -25.38 -18.48 8.90
N LEU A 315 -24.37 -17.63 9.01
CA LEU A 315 -22.99 -17.94 8.65
C LEU A 315 -22.42 -19.08 9.50
N ILE A 316 -22.62 -19.08 10.81
CA ILE A 316 -22.08 -20.16 11.66
C ILE A 316 -22.75 -21.51 11.40
N ARG A 317 -24.02 -21.54 10.98
CA ARG A 317 -24.69 -22.79 10.54
C ARG A 317 -24.09 -23.28 9.24
N LYS A 318 -23.90 -22.39 8.26
CA LYS A 318 -23.25 -22.68 6.98
C LYS A 318 -21.83 -23.18 7.18
N ALA A 319 -21.03 -22.52 8.01
CA ALA A 319 -19.67 -22.92 8.35
C ALA A 319 -19.60 -24.36 8.89
N LYS A 320 -20.47 -24.68 9.86
CA LYS A 320 -20.56 -26.04 10.44
C LYS A 320 -20.99 -27.08 9.41
N ALA A 321 -21.87 -26.73 8.47
CA ALA A 321 -22.29 -27.62 7.41
C ALA A 321 -21.16 -27.87 6.40
N ALA A 322 -20.49 -26.79 5.97
CA ALA A 322 -19.38 -26.86 5.06
C ALA A 322 -18.22 -27.69 5.61
N PHE A 323 -17.86 -27.46 6.88
CA PHE A 323 -16.82 -28.26 7.53
C PHE A 323 -17.18 -29.75 7.59
N ARG A 324 -18.43 -30.10 7.92
CA ARG A 324 -18.88 -31.51 7.89
C ARG A 324 -18.81 -32.11 6.48
N PHE A 325 -19.12 -31.32 5.46
CA PHE A 325 -19.02 -31.76 4.06
C PHE A 325 -17.56 -32.00 3.66
N GLY A 326 -16.64 -31.11 4.04
CA GLY A 326 -15.20 -31.29 3.82
C GLY A 326 -14.65 -32.57 4.44
N LEU A 327 -15.12 -32.94 5.64
CA LEU A 327 -14.74 -34.18 6.30
C LEU A 327 -15.27 -35.46 5.62
N SER A 328 -16.27 -35.34 4.73
CA SER A 328 -16.91 -36.51 4.11
C SER A 328 -16.11 -37.11 2.95
N GLU A 329 -15.31 -36.29 2.26
CA GLU A 329 -14.48 -36.71 1.13
C GLU A 329 -13.15 -35.92 1.12
N PRO A 330 -12.17 -36.31 1.97
CA PRO A 330 -10.88 -35.66 2.06
C PRO A 330 -10.14 -35.64 0.72
N GLY A 331 -9.53 -34.49 0.38
CA GLY A 331 -8.83 -34.27 -0.88
C GLY A 331 -8.99 -32.84 -1.37
N ALA A 332 -8.17 -32.46 -2.35
CA ALA A 332 -8.16 -31.11 -2.91
C ALA A 332 -9.12 -31.00 -4.11
N CYS A 333 -9.83 -29.87 -4.20
CA CYS A 333 -10.71 -29.52 -5.31
C CYS A 333 -10.08 -28.42 -6.16
N GLN A 334 -9.67 -28.79 -7.37
CA GLN A 334 -9.01 -27.89 -8.32
C GLN A 334 -10.02 -27.16 -9.19
N THR A 335 -9.60 -26.04 -9.78
CA THR A 335 -10.40 -25.38 -10.81
C THR A 335 -10.47 -26.26 -12.07
N ALA A 336 -11.48 -26.09 -12.90
CA ALA A 336 -11.77 -26.90 -14.07
C ALA A 336 -11.37 -26.16 -15.36
N CYS A 337 -11.01 -26.95 -16.38
CA CYS A 337 -10.45 -26.46 -17.63
C CYS A 337 -11.25 -26.93 -18.86
N TYR A 338 -11.03 -26.28 -20.02
CA TYR A 338 -11.68 -26.60 -21.28
C TYR A 338 -10.72 -26.59 -22.48
N VAL A 339 -10.14 -25.44 -22.80
CA VAL A 339 -9.35 -25.18 -24.02
C VAL A 339 -7.93 -25.73 -23.90
N SER A 340 -7.38 -25.67 -22.70
CA SER A 340 -6.00 -26.00 -22.37
C SER A 340 -5.94 -26.88 -21.10
N PRO A 341 -4.80 -27.51 -20.79
CA PRO A 341 -4.63 -28.26 -19.54
C PRO A 341 -4.40 -27.36 -18.32
N TYR A 342 -4.67 -26.06 -18.41
CA TYR A 342 -4.44 -25.09 -17.34
C TYR A 342 -5.58 -25.08 -16.32
N PHE A 343 -5.22 -25.10 -15.04
CA PHE A 343 -6.11 -24.95 -13.89
C PHE A 343 -5.27 -24.60 -12.66
N TYR A 344 -5.90 -24.13 -11.59
CA TYR A 344 -5.26 -23.96 -10.28
C TYR A 344 -5.01 -25.32 -9.67
N GLU A 345 -3.72 -25.63 -9.50
CA GLU A 345 -3.24 -26.99 -9.29
C GLU A 345 -3.22 -27.40 -7.81
N GLU A 346 -4.06 -26.78 -6.98
CA GLU A 346 -4.20 -27.07 -5.55
C GLU A 346 -4.20 -28.57 -5.30
N ASP A 347 -3.23 -29.06 -4.53
CA ASP A 347 -3.11 -30.47 -4.14
C ASP A 347 -2.97 -30.66 -2.63
N ASN A 348 -3.29 -29.60 -1.88
CA ASN A 348 -3.40 -29.58 -0.43
C ASN A 348 -4.84 -29.27 0.01
N TYR A 349 -5.20 -29.76 1.20
CA TYR A 349 -6.49 -29.50 1.84
C TYR A 349 -6.41 -29.52 3.37
N VAL A 350 -5.23 -29.82 3.91
CA VAL A 350 -5.02 -30.05 5.33
C VAL A 350 -5.04 -28.73 6.08
N ASP A 351 -4.30 -27.74 5.58
CA ASP A 351 -4.33 -26.34 5.98
C ASP A 351 -5.76 -25.75 5.97
N ASP A 352 -6.57 -26.07 4.96
CA ASP A 352 -7.96 -25.61 4.87
C ASP A 352 -8.85 -26.17 5.98
N LEU A 353 -8.73 -27.47 6.27
CA LEU A 353 -9.48 -28.12 7.34
C LEU A 353 -8.98 -27.69 8.73
N GLU A 354 -7.68 -27.45 8.86
CA GLU A 354 -7.09 -26.89 10.07
C GLU A 354 -7.66 -25.50 10.36
N LEU A 355 -7.56 -24.58 9.40
CA LEU A 355 -8.03 -23.21 9.53
C LEU A 355 -9.53 -23.17 9.81
N ALA A 356 -10.33 -23.95 9.07
CA ALA A 356 -11.76 -24.07 9.32
C ALA A 356 -12.06 -24.52 10.76
N ALA A 357 -11.35 -25.51 11.27
CA ALA A 357 -11.52 -26.00 12.63
C ALA A 357 -11.06 -24.97 13.67
N ALA A 358 -9.93 -24.30 13.44
CA ALA A 358 -9.41 -23.27 14.34
C ALA A 358 -10.39 -22.10 14.49
N VAL A 359 -10.90 -21.57 13.39
CA VAL A 359 -11.87 -20.47 13.40
C VAL A 359 -13.24 -20.91 13.94
N LEU A 360 -13.68 -22.14 13.67
CA LEU A 360 -14.89 -22.70 14.29
C LEU A 360 -14.73 -22.85 15.82
N ASN A 361 -13.53 -23.13 16.31
CA ASN A 361 -13.26 -23.12 17.74
C ASN A 361 -13.44 -21.72 18.32
N GLU A 362 -12.80 -20.70 17.75
CA GLU A 362 -12.95 -19.30 18.17
C GLU A 362 -14.42 -18.85 18.19
N ALA A 363 -15.14 -19.06 17.09
CA ALA A 363 -16.53 -18.63 16.94
C ALA A 363 -17.52 -19.36 17.87
N THR A 364 -17.18 -20.55 18.38
CA THR A 364 -18.13 -21.41 19.13
C THR A 364 -17.69 -21.82 20.53
N GLY A 365 -16.41 -21.68 20.89
CA GLY A 365 -15.81 -22.15 22.13
C GLY A 365 -15.84 -23.68 22.31
N LYS A 366 -16.04 -24.46 21.23
CA LYS A 366 -16.19 -25.92 21.34
C LYS A 366 -14.86 -26.64 21.14
N GLN A 367 -14.33 -27.20 22.23
CA GLN A 367 -13.06 -27.92 22.29
C GLN A 367 -12.84 -28.99 21.21
N LYS A 368 -13.90 -29.64 20.72
CA LYS A 368 -13.80 -30.61 19.62
C LYS A 368 -13.17 -30.01 18.36
N TYR A 369 -13.41 -28.73 18.09
CA TYR A 369 -12.85 -28.05 16.92
C TYR A 369 -11.38 -27.73 17.15
N LEU A 370 -10.97 -27.34 18.36
CA LEU A 370 -9.55 -27.19 18.71
C LEU A 370 -8.78 -28.52 18.54
N GLN A 371 -9.37 -29.64 18.95
CA GLN A 371 -8.78 -30.96 18.74
C GLN A 371 -8.65 -31.32 17.25
N GLN A 372 -9.65 -30.96 16.44
CA GLN A 372 -9.62 -31.18 15.00
C GLN A 372 -8.59 -30.28 14.30
N ALA A 373 -8.49 -29.02 14.70
CA ALA A 373 -7.47 -28.09 14.20
C ALA A 373 -6.07 -28.66 14.49
N ALA A 374 -5.80 -29.06 15.73
CA ALA A 374 -4.52 -29.66 16.10
C ALA A 374 -4.22 -30.96 15.33
N TYR A 375 -5.23 -31.79 15.04
CA TYR A 375 -5.06 -33.00 14.23
C TYR A 375 -4.65 -32.67 12.80
N TRP A 376 -5.35 -31.75 12.14
CA TRP A 376 -5.05 -31.38 10.75
C TRP A 376 -3.67 -30.70 10.67
N GLY A 377 -3.37 -29.75 11.55
CA GLY A 377 -2.05 -29.07 11.53
C GLY A 377 -0.86 -30.02 11.75
N GLN A 378 -1.05 -31.11 12.50
CA GLN A 378 0.01 -32.13 12.65
C GLN A 378 0.32 -32.91 11.37
N LEU A 379 -0.60 -32.93 10.40
CA LEU A 379 -0.38 -33.59 9.10
C LEU A 379 0.43 -32.70 8.14
N GLU A 380 0.48 -31.39 8.37
CA GLU A 380 1.30 -30.43 7.64
C GLU A 380 2.10 -29.53 8.59
N PRO A 381 3.20 -30.02 9.18
CA PRO A 381 4.03 -29.20 10.07
C PRO A 381 4.70 -28.01 9.37
N VAL A 382 4.82 -28.03 8.05
CA VAL A 382 5.42 -26.95 7.26
C VAL A 382 4.63 -26.78 5.98
N THR A 383 4.27 -25.54 5.65
CA THR A 383 3.61 -25.26 4.37
C THR A 383 4.51 -25.71 3.21
N PRO A 384 4.06 -26.64 2.33
CA PRO A 384 4.97 -27.45 1.52
C PRO A 384 5.91 -26.67 0.59
N TRP A 385 5.48 -25.54 0.02
CA TRP A 385 6.36 -24.76 -0.86
C TRP A 385 7.58 -24.18 -0.12
N MET A 386 7.46 -23.92 1.19
CA MET A 386 8.54 -23.36 2.00
C MET A 386 9.69 -24.35 2.17
N GLU A 387 9.40 -25.64 2.40
CA GLU A 387 10.42 -26.69 2.50
C GLU A 387 10.88 -27.19 1.11
N LEU A 388 9.95 -27.34 0.16
CA LEU A 388 10.24 -27.91 -1.17
C LEU A 388 10.97 -26.94 -2.10
N ASN A 389 10.89 -25.62 -1.82
CA ASN A 389 11.42 -24.55 -2.67
C ASN A 389 10.92 -24.65 -4.13
N ARG A 390 9.65 -25.03 -4.31
CA ARG A 390 8.96 -25.10 -5.60
C ARG A 390 7.47 -25.22 -5.37
N ALA A 391 6.69 -24.77 -6.35
CA ALA A 391 5.28 -25.12 -6.49
C ALA A 391 4.92 -25.07 -7.98
N ARG A 392 3.82 -25.72 -8.36
CA ARG A 392 3.11 -25.38 -9.59
C ARG A 392 2.11 -24.26 -9.32
N HIS A 393 1.47 -23.75 -10.36
CA HIS A 393 0.51 -22.65 -10.22
C HIS A 393 -0.60 -23.02 -9.22
N TYR A 394 -0.72 -22.29 -8.11
CA TYR A 394 -1.67 -22.55 -7.00
C TYR A 394 -1.55 -23.92 -6.31
N GLN A 395 -0.43 -24.65 -6.44
CA GLN A 395 -0.32 -26.03 -5.93
C GLN A 395 -0.58 -26.17 -4.41
N PHE A 396 -0.11 -25.23 -3.60
CA PHE A 396 -0.21 -25.26 -2.14
C PHE A 396 -0.92 -24.02 -1.60
N TYR A 397 -2.00 -23.64 -2.26
CA TYR A 397 -2.81 -22.49 -1.90
C TYR A 397 -3.62 -22.77 -0.62
N PRO A 398 -3.74 -21.84 0.36
CA PRO A 398 -3.57 -20.37 0.31
C PRO A 398 -2.15 -19.82 0.54
N PHE A 399 -1.10 -20.62 0.36
CA PHE A 399 0.33 -20.25 0.51
C PHE A 399 0.79 -19.85 1.91
N MET A 400 -0.13 -19.60 2.85
CA MET A 400 0.14 -19.48 4.27
C MET A 400 -0.92 -20.23 5.07
N ASN A 401 -0.49 -21.09 5.98
CA ASN A 401 -1.39 -21.78 6.88
C ASN A 401 -1.69 -20.91 8.11
N LEU A 402 -2.80 -20.16 8.07
CA LEU A 402 -3.28 -19.38 9.21
C LEU A 402 -3.77 -20.26 10.38
N GLY A 403 -4.10 -21.53 10.15
CA GLY A 403 -4.44 -22.49 11.19
C GLY A 403 -3.34 -22.62 12.25
N HIS A 404 -2.09 -22.74 11.79
CA HIS A 404 -0.91 -22.72 12.65
C HIS A 404 -0.82 -21.46 13.52
N VAL A 405 -1.19 -20.30 12.97
CA VAL A 405 -1.18 -19.02 13.68
C VAL A 405 -2.21 -19.02 14.82
N TYR A 406 -3.44 -19.46 14.56
CA TYR A 406 -4.46 -19.58 15.61
C TYR A 406 -4.02 -20.52 16.72
N LEU A 407 -3.45 -21.67 16.38
CA LEU A 407 -3.00 -22.66 17.36
C LEU A 407 -1.77 -22.18 18.13
N ALA A 408 -0.85 -21.46 17.48
CA ALA A 408 0.30 -20.84 18.13
C ALA A 408 -0.10 -19.72 19.10
N ALA A 409 -1.15 -18.95 18.77
CA ALA A 409 -1.63 -17.84 19.59
C ALA A 409 -2.56 -18.28 20.74
N HIS A 410 -3.46 -19.23 20.49
CA HIS A 410 -4.57 -19.56 21.41
C HIS A 410 -4.64 -21.04 21.83
N GLY A 411 -3.75 -21.90 21.34
CA GLY A 411 -3.66 -23.29 21.79
C GLY A 411 -3.26 -23.40 23.26
N ASP A 412 -3.39 -24.61 23.84
CA ASP A 412 -2.79 -24.87 25.14
C ASP A 412 -1.25 -24.69 25.10
N SER A 413 -0.59 -24.58 26.25
CA SER A 413 0.84 -24.23 26.30
C SER A 413 1.75 -25.20 25.53
N ALA A 414 1.35 -26.45 25.35
CA ALA A 414 2.08 -27.43 24.56
C ALA A 414 1.79 -27.27 23.07
N GLN A 415 0.51 -27.14 22.69
CA GLN A 415 0.08 -26.89 21.31
C GLN A 415 0.68 -25.58 20.79
N ALA A 416 0.53 -24.48 21.53
CA ALA A 416 1.05 -23.17 21.17
C ALA A 416 2.56 -23.23 20.86
N LYS A 417 3.32 -23.92 21.70
CA LYS A 417 4.76 -24.12 21.49
C LYS A 417 5.07 -24.95 20.25
N ASN A 418 4.32 -26.01 20.00
CA ASN A 418 4.54 -26.89 18.84
C ASN A 418 4.23 -26.16 17.53
N PHE A 419 3.10 -25.49 17.44
CA PHE A 419 2.69 -24.77 16.24
C PHE A 419 3.53 -23.51 15.99
N ALA A 420 4.01 -22.83 17.04
CA ALA A 420 5.05 -21.82 16.89
C ALA A 420 6.36 -22.41 16.32
N ALA A 421 6.74 -23.64 16.72
CA ALA A 421 7.91 -24.31 16.16
C ALA A 421 7.70 -24.74 14.69
N ASP A 422 6.47 -25.07 14.29
CA ASP A 422 6.10 -25.40 12.91
C ASP A 422 6.18 -24.16 12.00
N LEU A 423 5.62 -23.02 12.44
CA LEU A 423 5.83 -21.72 11.78
C LEU A 423 7.32 -21.40 11.62
N LYS A 424 8.13 -21.66 12.67
CA LYS A 424 9.58 -21.44 12.66
C LYS A 424 10.30 -22.29 11.62
N LYS A 425 9.92 -23.56 11.42
CA LYS A 425 10.58 -24.47 10.47
C LYS A 425 10.48 -23.93 9.04
N GLY A 426 9.29 -23.54 8.59
CA GLY A 426 9.11 -22.96 7.26
C GLY A 426 9.94 -21.69 7.05
N LEU A 427 9.97 -20.81 8.06
CA LEU A 427 10.82 -19.60 8.03
C LEU A 427 12.32 -19.95 8.00
N ALA A 428 12.76 -20.98 8.72
CA ALA A 428 14.13 -21.44 8.70
C ALA A 428 14.57 -21.92 7.31
N ASP A 429 13.70 -22.63 6.60
CA ASP A 429 13.97 -23.11 5.24
C ASP A 429 14.11 -21.95 4.26
N ILE A 430 13.19 -20.98 4.29
CA ILE A 430 13.29 -19.74 3.48
C ILE A 430 14.57 -18.99 3.83
N TYR A 431 14.85 -18.79 5.12
CA TYR A 431 16.03 -18.07 5.59
C TYR A 431 17.34 -18.75 5.16
N SER A 432 17.39 -20.08 5.17
CA SER A 432 18.58 -20.83 4.76
C SER A 432 18.99 -20.55 3.32
N ARG A 433 18.00 -20.29 2.44
CA ARG A 433 18.18 -19.92 1.02
C ARG A 433 18.45 -18.42 0.86
N ALA A 434 17.79 -17.60 1.67
CA ALA A 434 17.89 -16.14 1.64
C ALA A 434 19.21 -15.57 2.18
N LYS A 435 19.85 -16.22 3.17
CA LYS A 435 20.96 -15.64 3.95
C LYS A 435 22.25 -15.29 3.17
N LYS A 436 22.35 -15.61 1.89
CA LYS A 436 23.46 -15.17 1.02
C LYS A 436 22.99 -14.30 -0.16
N ASP A 437 21.68 -14.21 -0.36
CA ASP A 437 21.10 -13.41 -1.42
C ASP A 437 21.14 -11.92 -1.01
N PRO A 438 21.54 -11.01 -1.91
CA PRO A 438 21.66 -9.58 -1.60
C PRO A 438 20.33 -8.95 -1.16
N PHE A 439 19.18 -9.47 -1.62
CA PHE A 439 17.84 -9.04 -1.24
C PHE A 439 17.21 -9.91 -0.14
N ARG A 440 17.94 -10.88 0.44
CA ARG A 440 17.40 -11.86 1.40
C ARG A 440 16.12 -12.55 0.89
N ILE A 441 16.03 -12.79 -0.43
CA ILE A 441 14.86 -13.41 -1.05
C ILE A 441 15.08 -14.93 -1.26
N GLY A 442 14.42 -15.71 -0.41
CA GLY A 442 14.47 -17.19 -0.38
C GLY A 442 13.25 -17.87 -1.02
N ILE A 443 12.47 -17.11 -1.80
CA ILE A 443 11.19 -17.50 -2.39
C ILE A 443 11.41 -18.12 -3.78
N PRO A 444 10.69 -19.20 -4.15
CA PRO A 444 10.72 -19.71 -5.52
C PRO A 444 9.96 -18.76 -6.48
N PHE A 445 10.58 -18.43 -7.61
CA PHE A 445 10.01 -17.52 -8.61
C PHE A 445 9.11 -18.28 -9.60
N ILE A 446 7.90 -18.59 -9.15
CA ILE A 446 6.82 -19.17 -9.95
C ILE A 446 5.79 -18.09 -10.32
N TRP A 447 4.84 -18.39 -11.21
CA TRP A 447 3.70 -17.51 -11.44
C TRP A 447 2.95 -17.26 -10.11
N CYS A 448 2.70 -15.99 -9.80
CA CYS A 448 2.24 -15.47 -8.49
C CYS A 448 3.30 -15.49 -7.37
N SER A 449 4.59 -15.34 -7.70
CA SER A 449 5.67 -15.34 -6.69
C SER A 449 5.51 -14.26 -5.62
N ASN A 450 4.92 -13.11 -5.94
CA ASN A 450 4.65 -12.06 -4.95
C ASN A 450 3.58 -12.48 -3.92
N ASN A 451 2.69 -13.41 -4.24
CA ASN A 451 1.75 -13.99 -3.28
C ASN A 451 2.54 -14.82 -2.24
N LEU A 452 3.60 -15.53 -2.67
CA LEU A 452 4.51 -16.25 -1.76
C LEU A 452 5.36 -15.29 -0.91
N VAL A 453 5.81 -14.17 -1.49
CA VAL A 453 6.51 -13.11 -0.75
C VAL A 453 5.61 -12.56 0.37
N THR A 454 4.36 -12.24 0.03
CA THR A 454 3.36 -11.75 0.97
C THR A 454 3.09 -12.76 2.07
N ALA A 455 2.88 -14.04 1.72
CA ALA A 455 2.69 -15.13 2.68
C ALA A 455 3.88 -15.28 3.65
N ALA A 456 5.13 -15.27 3.14
CA ALA A 456 6.32 -15.39 3.98
C ALA A 456 6.52 -14.18 4.91
N ALA A 457 6.30 -12.96 4.40
CA ALA A 457 6.41 -11.74 5.21
C ALA A 457 5.36 -11.73 6.33
N THR A 458 4.12 -12.08 6.01
CA THR A 458 3.03 -12.21 6.97
C THR A 458 3.33 -13.28 8.03
N GLN A 459 3.82 -14.45 7.62
CA GLN A 459 4.20 -15.52 8.56
C GLN A 459 5.37 -15.10 9.47
N ALA A 460 6.41 -14.46 8.94
CA ALA A 460 7.54 -14.00 9.73
C ALA A 460 7.09 -12.99 10.80
N ARG A 461 6.20 -12.08 10.41
CA ARG A 461 5.63 -11.05 11.29
C ARG A 461 4.76 -11.64 12.39
N LEU A 462 3.80 -12.49 12.05
CA LEU A 462 2.93 -13.17 13.02
C LEU A 462 3.75 -14.05 13.98
N TYR A 463 4.71 -14.81 13.46
CA TYR A 463 5.63 -15.60 14.29
C TYR A 463 6.38 -14.72 15.30
N ARG A 464 6.96 -13.60 14.85
CA ARG A 464 7.66 -12.65 15.72
C ARG A 464 6.73 -12.05 16.78
N GLN A 465 5.51 -11.68 16.41
CA GLN A 465 4.54 -11.10 17.35
C GLN A 465 4.06 -12.11 18.41
N ILE A 466 3.85 -13.37 18.02
CA ILE A 466 3.41 -14.43 18.92
C ILE A 466 4.53 -14.86 19.87
N THR A 467 5.77 -14.99 19.36
CA THR A 467 6.86 -15.63 20.10
C THR A 467 7.88 -14.66 20.70
N GLY A 468 7.94 -13.42 20.19
CA GLY A 468 9.00 -12.46 20.47
C GLY A 468 10.34 -12.76 19.76
N ASP A 469 10.46 -13.88 19.03
CA ASP A 469 11.69 -14.30 18.38
C ASP A 469 12.04 -13.39 17.19
N GLN A 470 13.19 -12.71 17.29
CA GLN A 470 13.67 -11.74 16.31
C GLN A 470 14.55 -12.36 15.21
N THR A 471 14.78 -13.68 15.22
CA THR A 471 15.73 -14.38 14.32
C THR A 471 15.52 -14.04 12.85
N TYR A 472 14.26 -13.82 12.43
CA TYR A 472 13.91 -13.56 11.03
C TYR A 472 13.55 -12.11 10.72
N ARG A 473 13.77 -11.17 11.64
CA ARG A 473 13.33 -9.77 11.47
C ARG A 473 13.95 -9.10 10.23
N GLU A 474 15.22 -9.37 9.94
CA GLU A 474 15.88 -8.83 8.73
C GLU A 474 15.27 -9.41 7.43
N MET A 475 14.90 -10.70 7.44
CA MET A 475 14.24 -11.33 6.30
C MET A 475 12.80 -10.82 6.14
N GLU A 476 12.04 -10.66 7.23
CA GLU A 476 10.72 -10.02 7.22
C GLU A 476 10.78 -8.65 6.55
N ALA A 477 11.72 -7.81 6.99
CA ALA A 477 11.92 -6.47 6.43
C ALA A 477 12.30 -6.53 4.95
N ALA A 478 13.20 -7.42 4.55
CA ALA A 478 13.60 -7.55 3.15
C ALA A 478 12.47 -8.06 2.23
N LEU A 479 11.62 -8.97 2.70
CA LEU A 479 10.45 -9.44 1.94
C LEU A 479 9.40 -8.33 1.78
N ARG A 480 9.20 -7.51 2.80
CA ARG A 480 8.38 -6.29 2.68
C ARG A 480 9.01 -5.31 1.69
N ASP A 481 10.29 -5.00 1.85
CA ASP A 481 10.98 -4.01 1.03
C ASP A 481 11.06 -4.46 -0.45
N TRP A 482 11.11 -5.76 -0.71
CA TRP A 482 10.99 -6.36 -2.06
C TRP A 482 9.71 -5.93 -2.77
N LEU A 483 8.57 -5.93 -2.07
CA LEU A 483 7.28 -5.54 -2.63
C LEU A 483 7.21 -4.05 -2.98
N PHE A 484 8.11 -3.22 -2.46
CA PHE A 484 8.07 -1.76 -2.59
C PHE A 484 9.34 -1.15 -3.20
N GLY A 485 10.13 -1.92 -3.97
CA GLY A 485 11.23 -1.40 -4.77
C GLY A 485 12.64 -1.85 -4.37
N CYS A 486 12.82 -2.51 -3.22
CA CYS A 486 14.10 -3.13 -2.87
C CYS A 486 14.21 -4.51 -3.53
N ASN A 487 14.23 -4.50 -4.86
CA ASN A 487 14.35 -5.66 -5.74
C ASN A 487 15.23 -5.26 -6.95
N PRO A 488 15.66 -6.21 -7.81
CA PRO A 488 16.57 -5.91 -8.93
C PRO A 488 16.10 -4.79 -9.86
N TRP A 489 14.79 -4.73 -10.12
CA TRP A 489 14.17 -3.79 -11.05
C TRP A 489 14.02 -2.39 -10.45
N GLY A 490 13.88 -2.28 -9.13
CA GLY A 490 13.69 -1.00 -8.44
C GLY A 490 12.24 -0.53 -8.39
N THR A 491 11.31 -1.31 -8.94
CA THR A 491 9.87 -1.02 -9.00
C THR A 491 9.13 -1.59 -7.79
N SER A 492 8.10 -0.88 -7.34
CA SER A 492 7.07 -1.46 -6.50
C SER A 492 6.34 -2.57 -7.26
N MET A 493 5.78 -3.52 -6.52
CA MET A 493 4.96 -4.61 -7.03
C MET A 493 3.46 -4.32 -6.89
N VAL A 494 3.10 -3.11 -6.41
CA VAL A 494 1.70 -2.69 -6.22
C VAL A 494 1.41 -1.48 -7.10
N VAL A 495 0.39 -1.60 -7.96
CA VAL A 495 0.01 -0.56 -8.93
C VAL A 495 -0.33 0.76 -8.23
N GLY A 496 0.49 1.78 -8.48
CA GLY A 496 0.35 3.15 -7.97
C GLY A 496 0.71 3.35 -6.50
N LEU A 497 1.48 2.46 -5.88
CA LEU A 497 1.89 2.58 -4.48
C LEU A 497 3.43 2.41 -4.34
N PRO A 498 4.20 3.43 -3.87
CA PRO A 498 3.79 4.80 -3.55
C PRO A 498 3.34 5.60 -4.78
N ALA A 499 2.52 6.63 -4.55
CA ALA A 499 2.19 7.57 -5.61
C ALA A 499 3.44 8.39 -5.98
N GLY A 500 3.80 8.39 -7.26
CA GLY A 500 4.96 9.12 -7.77
C GLY A 500 6.32 8.41 -7.62
N GLY A 501 6.34 7.14 -7.21
CA GLY A 501 7.49 6.24 -7.36
C GLY A 501 7.44 5.42 -8.66
N ASP A 502 8.38 4.49 -8.81
CA ASP A 502 8.38 3.46 -9.86
C ASP A 502 7.46 2.30 -9.43
N TYR A 503 6.44 2.01 -10.24
CA TYR A 503 5.42 0.99 -10.02
C TYR A 503 4.87 0.53 -11.38
N PRO A 504 4.11 -0.58 -11.47
CA PRO A 504 3.61 -1.06 -12.76
C PRO A 504 2.64 -0.06 -13.40
N VAL A 505 3.01 0.49 -14.55
CA VAL A 505 2.19 1.42 -15.36
C VAL A 505 1.60 0.75 -16.60
N ASN A 506 2.02 -0.47 -16.93
CA ASN A 506 1.48 -1.28 -18.02
C ASN A 506 1.04 -2.67 -17.51
N PRO A 507 0.23 -2.77 -16.44
CA PRO A 507 -0.23 -4.06 -15.94
C PRO A 507 -1.01 -4.82 -17.01
N HIS A 508 -0.87 -6.15 -17.06
CA HIS A 508 -1.69 -7.02 -17.90
C HIS A 508 -3.15 -6.90 -17.45
N SER A 509 -3.89 -5.95 -18.01
CA SER A 509 -5.25 -5.62 -17.61
C SER A 509 -6.08 -5.05 -18.75
N SER A 510 -7.30 -5.55 -18.87
CA SER A 510 -8.28 -5.01 -19.82
C SER A 510 -8.60 -3.54 -19.60
N TYR A 511 -8.57 -3.05 -18.35
CA TYR A 511 -8.82 -1.64 -18.06
C TYR A 511 -7.69 -0.74 -18.59
N LYS A 512 -6.44 -1.18 -18.45
CA LYS A 512 -5.28 -0.48 -18.99
C LYS A 512 -5.34 -0.46 -20.51
N VAL A 513 -5.52 -1.61 -21.15
CA VAL A 513 -5.47 -1.74 -22.62
C VAL A 513 -6.63 -1.01 -23.31
N ILE A 514 -7.84 -1.04 -22.74
CA ILE A 514 -9.04 -0.50 -23.41
C ILE A 514 -9.36 0.93 -22.98
N LEU A 515 -9.19 1.25 -21.68
CA LEU A 515 -9.58 2.56 -21.12
C LEU A 515 -8.37 3.47 -20.87
N GLY A 516 -7.14 2.96 -20.95
CA GLY A 516 -5.95 3.69 -20.51
C GLY A 516 -5.89 3.91 -19.00
N LYS A 517 -6.71 3.19 -18.21
CA LYS A 517 -6.82 3.37 -16.75
C LYS A 517 -6.10 2.26 -16.01
N LEU A 518 -5.37 2.62 -14.96
CA LEU A 518 -4.63 1.67 -14.13
C LEU A 518 -5.51 0.98 -13.09
N THR A 519 -5.14 -0.27 -12.78
CA THR A 519 -5.71 -1.11 -11.72
C THR A 519 -5.13 -0.79 -10.35
N TYR A 520 -5.33 0.43 -9.87
CA TYR A 520 -4.70 0.93 -8.65
C TYR A 520 -4.94 0.02 -7.43
N GLY A 521 -3.87 -0.24 -6.68
CA GLY A 521 -3.87 -1.09 -5.49
C GLY A 521 -3.62 -2.57 -5.76
N GLY A 522 -3.64 -3.01 -7.03
CA GLY A 522 -3.43 -4.41 -7.38
C GLY A 522 -1.98 -4.83 -7.17
N LEU A 523 -1.77 -5.95 -6.49
CA LEU A 523 -0.49 -6.64 -6.42
C LEU A 523 -0.30 -7.43 -7.72
N VAL A 524 0.77 -7.14 -8.47
CA VAL A 524 1.13 -7.93 -9.66
C VAL A 524 1.73 -9.28 -9.26
N ASP A 525 1.54 -10.28 -10.10
CA ASP A 525 2.04 -11.65 -9.91
C ASP A 525 3.50 -11.73 -9.46
N GLY A 526 4.32 -10.86 -10.02
CA GLY A 526 5.73 -10.76 -9.69
C GLY A 526 6.62 -11.68 -10.51
N PRO A 527 7.93 -11.64 -10.25
CA PRO A 527 8.89 -12.26 -11.13
C PRO A 527 8.78 -13.77 -11.19
N VAL A 528 9.05 -14.32 -12.37
CA VAL A 528 9.14 -15.76 -12.61
C VAL A 528 10.55 -16.14 -13.03
N TYR A 529 10.95 -17.39 -12.81
CA TYR A 529 12.17 -17.92 -13.41
C TYR A 529 12.14 -17.70 -14.92
N THR A 530 13.27 -17.30 -15.51
CA THR A 530 13.37 -17.05 -16.96
C THR A 530 12.93 -18.26 -17.79
N SER A 531 13.14 -19.47 -17.28
CA SER A 531 12.66 -20.71 -17.90
C SER A 531 11.14 -20.81 -17.93
N ILE A 532 10.42 -20.30 -16.93
CA ILE A 532 8.95 -20.28 -16.92
C ILE A 532 8.46 -19.31 -17.98
N TYR A 533 8.91 -18.06 -17.95
CA TYR A 533 8.54 -17.03 -18.93
C TYR A 533 8.70 -17.53 -20.38
N ASN A 534 9.86 -18.11 -20.71
CA ASN A 534 10.16 -18.60 -22.05
C ASN A 534 9.33 -19.82 -22.52
N ASN A 535 8.65 -20.52 -21.61
CA ASN A 535 7.86 -21.71 -21.94
C ASN A 535 6.34 -21.49 -21.85
N LEU A 536 5.91 -20.30 -21.40
CA LEU A 536 4.50 -19.94 -21.36
C LEU A 536 3.98 -19.54 -22.76
N ARG A 537 2.70 -19.81 -23.01
CA ARG A 537 2.09 -19.63 -24.33
C ARG A 537 1.44 -18.26 -24.44
N GLY A 538 1.73 -17.55 -25.53
CA GLY A 538 1.07 -16.28 -25.84
C GLY A 538 1.71 -15.06 -25.18
N ILE A 539 2.66 -15.27 -24.27
CA ILE A 539 3.48 -14.19 -23.69
C ILE A 539 4.41 -13.61 -24.74
N ARG A 540 4.44 -12.28 -24.81
CA ARG A 540 5.41 -11.48 -25.55
C ARG A 540 5.37 -10.04 -25.03
N LEU A 541 6.48 -9.31 -25.11
CA LEU A 541 6.46 -7.88 -24.83
C LEU A 541 5.80 -7.12 -25.98
N LEU A 542 4.96 -6.14 -25.63
CA LEU A 542 4.31 -5.22 -26.56
C LEU A 542 5.11 -3.92 -26.73
N HIS A 543 5.97 -3.60 -25.76
CA HIS A 543 6.84 -2.44 -25.73
C HIS A 543 8.31 -2.84 -25.51
N ASP A 544 9.21 -1.86 -25.61
CA ASP A 544 10.61 -2.04 -25.24
C ASP A 544 10.72 -2.28 -23.72
N ASP A 545 11.56 -3.23 -23.32
CA ASP A 545 11.76 -3.58 -21.92
C ASP A 545 12.54 -2.48 -21.17
N GLY A 546 11.82 -1.68 -20.37
CA GLY A 546 12.41 -0.65 -19.52
C GLY A 546 13.41 -1.19 -18.48
N TYR A 547 13.37 -2.48 -18.17
CA TYR A 547 14.28 -3.13 -17.23
C TYR A 547 15.26 -4.11 -17.88
N ALA A 548 15.50 -4.02 -19.19
CA ALA A 548 16.35 -4.96 -19.94
C ALA A 548 17.72 -5.24 -19.27
N ALA A 549 18.31 -4.23 -18.62
CA ALA A 549 19.59 -4.36 -17.90
C ALA A 549 19.55 -5.32 -16.69
N PHE A 550 18.35 -5.62 -16.16
CA PHE A 550 18.13 -6.39 -14.94
C PHE A 550 17.50 -7.78 -15.18
N GLN A 551 17.29 -8.18 -16.44
CA GLN A 551 16.68 -9.48 -16.78
C GLN A 551 17.66 -10.65 -16.90
N ASN A 552 18.97 -10.39 -16.77
CA ASN A 552 20.02 -11.41 -16.91
C ASN A 552 20.21 -12.26 -15.64
N GLY A 553 19.35 -12.09 -14.63
CA GLY A 553 19.36 -12.86 -13.40
C GLY A 553 18.60 -14.19 -13.51
N ARG A 554 18.38 -14.82 -12.34
CA ARG A 554 17.62 -16.08 -12.24
C ARG A 554 16.13 -15.93 -12.53
N ALA A 555 15.59 -14.72 -12.45
CA ALA A 555 14.18 -14.41 -12.67
C ALA A 555 14.04 -13.13 -13.49
N VAL A 556 12.88 -12.97 -14.11
CA VAL A 556 12.50 -11.81 -14.94
C VAL A 556 11.19 -11.21 -14.43
N TYR A 557 11.03 -9.91 -14.63
CA TYR A 557 9.79 -9.15 -14.41
C TYR A 557 9.69 -8.09 -15.49
N HIS A 558 8.53 -7.98 -16.14
CA HIS A 558 8.32 -7.01 -17.21
C HIS A 558 7.10 -6.16 -16.88
N ASP A 559 7.24 -4.84 -16.86
CA ASP A 559 6.07 -3.96 -16.80
C ASP A 559 5.48 -3.76 -18.20
N ASP A 560 4.80 -4.79 -18.70
CA ASP A 560 4.21 -4.83 -20.04
C ASP A 560 2.88 -5.61 -20.07
N GLU A 561 1.87 -5.12 -20.80
CA GLU A 561 0.56 -5.74 -20.85
C GLU A 561 0.58 -7.09 -21.58
N GLY A 562 1.63 -7.44 -22.29
CA GLY A 562 1.79 -8.75 -22.93
C GLY A 562 2.41 -9.83 -22.03
N ASP A 563 2.85 -9.49 -20.82
CA ASP A 563 3.36 -10.44 -19.82
C ASP A 563 2.37 -10.65 -18.68
N TYR A 564 1.42 -11.55 -18.90
CA TYR A 564 0.48 -11.97 -17.85
C TYR A 564 1.16 -12.74 -16.72
N SER A 565 2.37 -13.28 -16.90
CA SER A 565 2.98 -14.17 -15.89
C SER A 565 3.70 -13.43 -14.77
N THR A 566 4.10 -12.19 -15.05
CA THR A 566 4.80 -11.34 -14.07
C THR A 566 4.04 -10.07 -13.71
N ASN A 567 3.12 -9.62 -14.58
CA ASN A 567 2.52 -8.30 -14.50
C ASN A 567 0.98 -8.28 -14.48
N GLU A 568 0.33 -9.43 -14.29
CA GLU A 568 -1.11 -9.47 -14.05
C GLU A 568 -1.40 -9.19 -12.55
N PRO A 569 -2.24 -8.20 -12.23
CA PRO A 569 -2.67 -7.98 -10.86
C PRO A 569 -3.67 -9.06 -10.40
N THR A 570 -3.50 -9.62 -9.20
CA THR A 570 -4.35 -10.71 -8.68
C THR A 570 -5.18 -10.26 -7.49
N MET A 571 -6.47 -10.61 -7.48
CA MET A 571 -7.42 -10.17 -6.43
C MET A 571 -7.05 -10.77 -5.07
N ASP A 572 -6.66 -12.03 -5.05
CA ASP A 572 -6.34 -12.77 -3.84
C ASP A 572 -4.95 -12.42 -3.27
N GLY A 573 -3.96 -12.21 -4.12
CA GLY A 573 -2.64 -11.69 -3.74
C GLY A 573 -2.78 -10.31 -3.12
N THR A 574 -3.62 -9.46 -3.73
CA THR A 574 -3.95 -8.14 -3.20
C THR A 574 -4.66 -8.24 -1.84
N ALA A 575 -5.67 -9.10 -1.69
CA ALA A 575 -6.36 -9.29 -0.41
C ALA A 575 -5.41 -9.82 0.68
N SER A 576 -4.43 -10.65 0.32
CA SER A 576 -3.44 -11.20 1.25
C SER A 576 -2.47 -10.15 1.81
N LEU A 577 -2.34 -8.98 1.17
CA LEU A 577 -1.58 -7.84 1.71
C LEU A 577 -2.29 -7.14 2.87
N SER A 578 -3.61 -7.35 3.05
CA SER A 578 -4.42 -6.62 4.05
C SER A 578 -3.80 -6.69 5.44
N TYR A 579 -3.43 -7.88 5.91
CA TYR A 579 -2.82 -8.03 7.23
C TYR A 579 -1.43 -7.39 7.31
N LEU A 580 -0.57 -7.66 6.33
CA LEU A 580 0.80 -7.15 6.33
C LEU A 580 0.82 -5.61 6.38
N LEU A 581 0.05 -4.95 5.51
CA LEU A 581 -0.03 -3.50 5.45
C LEU A 581 -0.67 -2.89 6.69
N SER A 582 -1.79 -3.44 7.15
CA SER A 582 -2.48 -2.92 8.35
C SER A 582 -1.64 -3.08 9.62
N SER A 583 -0.91 -4.18 9.73
CA SER A 583 -0.03 -4.41 10.88
C SER A 583 1.22 -3.52 10.84
N LEU A 584 1.76 -3.20 9.66
CA LEU A 584 2.85 -2.21 9.50
C LEU A 584 2.38 -0.80 9.86
N GLN A 585 1.18 -0.42 9.41
CA GLN A 585 0.55 0.84 9.80
C GLN A 585 0.36 0.92 11.31
N LYS A 586 -0.15 -0.15 11.95
CA LYS A 586 -0.29 -0.26 13.40
C LYS A 586 1.04 -0.13 14.16
N GLU A 587 2.11 -0.74 13.66
CA GLU A 587 3.46 -0.57 14.25
C GLU A 587 3.93 0.89 14.15
N GLY A 588 3.68 1.55 13.01
CA GLY A 588 3.89 2.99 12.87
C GLY A 588 3.07 3.83 13.85
N MET A 589 1.84 3.43 14.16
CA MET A 589 0.98 4.13 15.11
C MET A 589 1.57 4.20 16.54
N GLN A 590 2.42 3.26 16.92
CA GLN A 590 3.07 3.25 18.25
C GLN A 590 4.02 4.44 18.45
N TYR A 591 4.42 5.12 17.37
CA TYR A 591 5.33 6.26 17.39
C TYR A 591 4.62 7.62 17.24
N LYS A 592 3.30 7.64 17.02
CA LYS A 592 2.59 8.84 16.57
C LYS A 592 2.59 9.98 17.60
N THR A 593 2.84 11.18 17.10
CA THR A 593 2.64 12.46 17.81
C THR A 593 1.29 13.13 17.49
N TYR A 594 0.60 12.71 16.42
CA TYR A 594 -0.71 13.24 16.02
C TYR A 594 -1.70 12.10 15.74
N GLU A 595 -2.68 11.90 16.62
CA GLU A 595 -3.58 10.74 16.57
C GLU A 595 -4.76 10.91 15.59
N ASN A 596 -5.36 12.11 15.48
CA ASN A 596 -6.69 12.27 14.87
C ASN A 596 -6.78 13.30 13.72
N VAL A 597 -5.75 13.44 12.87
CA VAL A 597 -5.75 14.44 11.79
C VAL A 597 -6.63 14.03 10.60
N LYS A 598 -7.30 15.00 9.96
CA LYS A 598 -8.00 14.80 8.68
C LYS A 598 -7.06 15.07 7.52
N LYS A 599 -6.91 14.09 6.62
CA LYS A 599 -6.12 14.22 5.39
C LYS A 599 -6.99 14.26 4.14
N VAL A 600 -6.56 15.00 3.12
CA VAL A 600 -7.09 14.97 1.75
C VAL A 600 -5.88 14.82 0.83
N GLN A 601 -5.90 13.84 -0.08
CA GLN A 601 -4.78 13.57 -0.99
C GLN A 601 -3.42 13.46 -0.27
N GLY A 602 -3.39 12.89 0.95
CA GLY A 602 -2.19 12.76 1.78
C GLY A 602 -1.80 14.01 2.60
N GLY A 603 -2.32 15.19 2.26
CA GLY A 603 -2.09 16.44 3.00
C GLY A 603 -3.03 16.63 4.17
N ILE A 604 -2.55 17.19 5.29
CA ILE A 604 -3.36 17.45 6.49
C ILE A 604 -4.18 18.72 6.27
N VAL A 605 -5.51 18.59 6.24
CA VAL A 605 -6.46 19.72 6.10
C VAL A 605 -7.12 20.11 7.41
N ARG A 606 -7.01 19.27 8.46
CA ARG A 606 -7.49 19.57 9.82
C ARG A 606 -6.64 18.78 10.79
N MET A 607 -6.15 19.45 11.83
CA MET A 607 -5.49 18.83 12.98
C MET A 607 -6.52 18.11 13.86
N ASP A 608 -6.10 17.66 15.05
CA ASP A 608 -6.96 16.89 15.95
C ASP A 608 -8.29 17.61 16.26
N PRO A 609 -9.44 17.08 15.82
CA PRO A 609 -10.75 17.69 16.05
C PRO A 609 -11.25 17.53 17.51
N LEU A 610 -10.55 16.77 18.34
CA LEU A 610 -10.82 16.65 19.77
C LEU A 610 -10.12 17.74 20.59
N GLU A 611 -9.12 18.42 20.01
CA GLU A 611 -8.43 19.52 20.65
C GLU A 611 -9.07 20.86 20.28
N SER A 612 -9.33 21.72 21.27
CA SER A 612 -9.84 23.08 21.06
C SER A 612 -8.76 24.05 20.54
N LYS A 613 -7.90 23.58 19.63
CA LYS A 613 -6.82 24.34 19.00
C LYS A 613 -7.22 24.80 17.59
N VAL A 614 -6.81 26.00 17.21
CA VAL A 614 -7.00 26.56 15.86
C VAL A 614 -5.68 27.07 15.33
N TYR A 615 -5.34 26.70 14.09
CA TYR A 615 -4.08 27.03 13.45
C TYR A 615 -4.31 28.17 12.47
N LEU A 616 -3.84 29.36 12.82
CA LEU A 616 -3.87 30.51 11.92
C LEU A 616 -2.67 30.42 10.98
N VAL A 617 -2.94 30.38 9.66
CA VAL A 617 -1.91 30.26 8.64
C VAL A 617 -2.00 31.39 7.64
N PHE A 618 -0.83 31.89 7.21
CA PHE A 618 -0.72 32.98 6.25
C PHE A 618 0.20 32.61 5.11
N ALA A 619 -0.30 32.66 3.87
CA ALA A 619 0.48 32.40 2.67
C ALA A 619 0.85 33.68 1.92
N ALA A 620 2.04 33.72 1.30
CA ALA A 620 2.46 34.86 0.46
C ALA A 620 3.48 34.46 -0.62
N HIS A 621 3.36 35.08 -1.80
CA HIS A 621 4.35 35.01 -2.88
C HIS A 621 5.12 36.33 -3.06
N ASP A 622 4.53 37.32 -3.72
CA ASP A 622 5.18 38.58 -4.11
C ASP A 622 4.55 39.81 -3.46
N THR A 623 3.33 39.69 -2.93
CA THR A 623 2.58 40.76 -2.26
C THR A 623 2.69 40.69 -0.73
N ASN A 624 2.79 41.86 -0.08
CA ASN A 624 2.95 41.99 1.39
C ASN A 624 2.22 43.24 1.94
N ASP A 625 1.07 43.61 1.37
CA ASP A 625 0.30 44.77 1.84
C ASP A 625 -0.33 44.56 3.22
N GLY A 626 -0.65 43.32 3.60
CA GLY A 626 -1.21 42.97 4.91
C GLY A 626 -0.18 42.69 6.02
N GLY A 627 1.10 42.42 5.71
CA GLY A 627 2.03 41.84 6.68
C GLY A 627 2.29 42.69 7.93
N LYS A 628 2.38 44.01 7.81
CA LYS A 628 2.49 44.92 8.98
C LYS A 628 1.22 44.93 9.84
N THR A 629 0.06 44.85 9.20
CA THR A 629 -1.24 44.84 9.90
C THR A 629 -1.41 43.54 10.66
N ILE A 630 -1.14 42.41 10.02
CA ILE A 630 -1.21 41.07 10.60
C ILE A 630 -0.26 40.95 11.79
N GLU A 631 1.03 41.25 11.61
CA GLU A 631 2.04 41.24 12.69
C GLU A 631 1.59 42.05 13.91
N LYS A 632 1.11 43.28 13.67
CA LYS A 632 0.62 44.16 14.74
C LYS A 632 -0.60 43.60 15.46
N ILE A 633 -1.54 42.97 14.75
CA ILE A 633 -2.74 42.38 15.34
C ILE A 633 -2.37 41.15 16.18
N LEU A 634 -1.52 40.26 15.65
CA LEU A 634 -1.04 39.06 16.36
C LEU A 634 -0.32 39.43 17.65
N ARG A 635 0.65 40.35 17.58
CA ARG A 635 1.39 40.82 18.75
C ARG A 635 0.48 41.44 19.81
N ARG A 636 -0.45 42.31 19.40
CA ARG A 636 -1.42 42.94 20.33
C ARG A 636 -2.31 41.93 21.05
N ASN A 637 -2.55 40.78 20.42
CA ASN A 637 -3.40 39.73 20.97
C ASN A 637 -2.63 38.59 21.63
N HIS A 638 -1.29 38.64 21.65
CA HIS A 638 -0.43 37.55 22.12
C HIS A 638 -0.71 36.21 21.43
N VAL A 639 -1.00 36.27 20.13
CA VAL A 639 -1.27 35.10 19.29
C VAL A 639 -0.03 34.79 18.45
N ARG A 640 0.29 33.50 18.34
CA ARG A 640 1.29 33.00 17.39
C ARG A 640 0.59 32.27 16.25
N ALA A 641 1.19 32.33 15.08
CA ALA A 641 0.66 31.76 13.84
C ALA A 641 1.78 31.09 13.04
N SER A 642 1.40 30.49 11.91
CA SER A 642 2.32 29.93 10.93
C SER A 642 2.27 30.72 9.63
N PHE A 643 3.42 30.96 9.03
CA PHE A 643 3.56 31.71 7.79
C PHE A 643 4.27 30.85 6.75
N PHE A 644 3.71 30.80 5.55
CA PHE A 644 4.20 30.01 4.43
C PHE A 644 4.55 30.95 3.29
N PHE A 645 5.83 31.06 2.98
CA PHE A 645 6.33 32.05 2.03
C PHE A 645 7.09 31.40 0.91
N THR A 646 7.02 32.02 -0.27
CA THR A 646 7.84 31.56 -1.39
C THR A 646 9.31 31.93 -1.19
N GLY A 647 10.20 31.27 -1.92
CA GLY A 647 11.61 31.60 -1.91
C GLY A 647 11.85 33.05 -2.34
N ASP A 648 11.09 33.53 -3.33
CA ASP A 648 11.13 34.93 -3.77
C ASP A 648 10.71 35.90 -2.67
N PHE A 649 9.71 35.55 -1.84
CA PHE A 649 9.33 36.35 -0.68
C PHE A 649 10.46 36.44 0.35
N TYR A 650 11.11 35.31 0.66
CA TYR A 650 12.24 35.24 1.61
C TYR A 650 13.46 36.03 1.11
N ARG A 651 13.73 36.00 -0.20
CA ARG A 651 14.84 36.73 -0.83
C ARG A 651 14.59 38.23 -0.92
N ASN A 652 13.33 38.68 -0.94
CA ASN A 652 13.01 40.10 -1.08
C ASN A 652 13.50 40.92 0.13
N PRO A 653 14.43 41.88 -0.05
CA PRO A 653 14.96 42.72 1.02
C PRO A 653 13.88 43.52 1.78
N GLU A 654 12.80 43.91 1.12
CA GLU A 654 11.70 44.67 1.74
C GLU A 654 10.95 43.85 2.79
N ASN A 655 10.91 42.52 2.63
CA ASN A 655 10.23 41.60 3.52
C ASN A 655 11.07 41.18 4.73
N GLN A 656 12.40 41.31 4.65
CA GLN A 656 13.30 40.79 5.70
C GLN A 656 13.03 41.35 7.09
N LYS A 657 12.64 42.64 7.20
CA LYS A 657 12.30 43.25 8.50
C LYS A 657 11.02 42.68 9.10
N LEU A 658 10.07 42.27 8.26
CA LEU A 658 8.86 41.59 8.71
C LEU A 658 9.22 40.17 9.16
N ILE A 659 9.93 39.41 8.31
CA ILE A 659 10.28 38.01 8.58
C ILE A 659 11.07 37.86 9.89
N ARG A 660 12.09 38.71 10.12
CA ARG A 660 12.86 38.70 11.37
C ARG A 660 11.96 38.91 12.60
N ARG A 661 11.02 39.85 12.52
CA ARG A 661 10.08 40.13 13.62
C ARG A 661 9.11 38.98 13.86
N LEU A 662 8.54 38.41 12.79
CA LEU A 662 7.67 37.24 12.90
C LEU A 662 8.39 36.08 13.61
N ARG A 663 9.66 35.86 13.29
CA ARG A 663 10.49 34.84 13.95
C ARG A 663 10.77 35.17 15.42
N GLU A 664 11.19 36.39 15.72
CA GLU A 664 11.47 36.86 17.10
C GLU A 664 10.21 36.75 17.99
N GLU A 665 9.03 36.95 17.43
CA GLU A 665 7.74 36.80 18.11
C GLU A 665 7.30 35.32 18.26
N GLY A 666 8.10 34.39 17.75
CA GLY A 666 7.91 32.94 17.91
C GLY A 666 6.86 32.36 16.96
N ASN A 667 6.61 32.97 15.80
CA ASN A 667 5.78 32.40 14.75
C ASN A 667 6.55 31.29 13.99
N TYR A 668 5.83 30.33 13.41
CA TYR A 668 6.42 29.34 12.52
C TYR A 668 6.60 29.94 11.12
N LEU A 669 7.71 29.63 10.46
CA LEU A 669 8.03 30.08 9.11
C LEU A 669 8.33 28.83 8.27
N GLY A 670 7.55 28.62 7.21
CA GLY A 670 7.64 27.46 6.33
C GLY A 670 7.67 27.82 4.84
N PRO A 671 7.91 26.83 3.97
CA PRO A 671 7.98 27.01 2.54
C PRO A 671 6.59 26.94 1.89
N HIS A 672 6.44 27.70 0.80
CA HIS A 672 5.25 27.73 -0.06
C HIS A 672 5.62 27.66 -1.55
N SER A 673 6.52 26.74 -1.93
CA SER A 673 7.26 26.73 -3.21
C SER A 673 8.39 27.77 -3.29
N ASP A 674 9.46 27.56 -4.04
CA ASP A 674 10.45 28.62 -4.30
C ASP A 674 9.91 29.66 -5.28
N LYS A 675 9.30 29.17 -6.37
CA LYS A 675 8.82 29.95 -7.52
C LYS A 675 7.31 29.98 -7.71
N HIS A 676 6.55 29.52 -6.72
CA HIS A 676 5.08 29.48 -6.78
C HIS A 676 4.56 28.65 -7.95
N LEU A 677 5.18 27.49 -8.18
CA LEU A 677 4.86 26.58 -9.28
C LEU A 677 3.51 25.89 -9.06
N LEU A 678 2.66 25.83 -10.08
CA LEU A 678 1.48 24.97 -10.00
C LEU A 678 1.90 23.51 -10.16
N TYR A 679 1.71 22.68 -9.13
CA TYR A 679 2.21 21.31 -9.14
C TYR A 679 1.28 20.29 -9.80
N ALA A 680 -0.03 20.44 -9.61
CA ALA A 680 -1.06 19.53 -10.14
C ALA A 680 -2.01 20.29 -11.07
N ASP A 681 -2.54 19.60 -12.08
CA ASP A 681 -3.46 20.22 -13.04
C ASP A 681 -4.79 20.62 -12.39
N TRP A 682 -5.38 21.73 -12.84
CA TRP A 682 -6.65 22.25 -12.29
C TRP A 682 -7.86 21.42 -12.71
N THR A 683 -7.79 20.77 -13.87
CA THR A 683 -8.89 20.01 -14.49
C THR A 683 -8.80 18.54 -14.08
N ASP A 684 -7.60 17.97 -14.16
CA ASP A 684 -7.30 16.60 -13.75
C ASP A 684 -6.32 16.60 -12.58
N ARG A 685 -6.85 16.66 -11.36
CA ARG A 685 -6.04 16.80 -10.13
C ARG A 685 -4.99 15.69 -9.98
N ASP A 686 -5.23 14.50 -10.51
CA ASP A 686 -4.30 13.38 -10.40
C ASP A 686 -3.12 13.51 -11.39
N SER A 687 -3.21 14.43 -12.37
CA SER A 687 -2.13 14.78 -13.28
C SER A 687 -1.13 15.77 -12.68
N LEU A 688 0.16 15.53 -12.93
CA LEU A 688 1.28 16.34 -12.46
C LEU A 688 1.75 17.30 -13.57
N LEU A 689 2.01 18.55 -13.20
CA LEU A 689 2.60 19.59 -14.07
C LEU A 689 4.09 19.81 -13.83
N VAL A 690 4.64 19.15 -12.81
CA VAL A 690 6.05 19.17 -12.47
C VAL A 690 6.57 17.75 -12.33
N THR A 691 7.83 17.56 -12.69
CA THR A 691 8.58 16.35 -12.37
C THR A 691 8.97 16.32 -10.89
N HIS A 692 9.31 15.14 -10.39
CA HIS A 692 9.84 14.96 -9.03
C HIS A 692 11.07 15.84 -8.76
N ASP A 693 11.97 15.95 -9.74
CA ASP A 693 13.19 16.76 -9.64
C ASP A 693 12.89 18.26 -9.62
N GLU A 694 11.92 18.73 -10.41
CA GLU A 694 11.46 20.12 -10.37
C GLU A 694 10.86 20.47 -9.01
N PHE A 695 9.97 19.62 -8.47
CA PHE A 695 9.42 19.79 -7.13
C PHE A 695 10.51 19.79 -6.04
N THR A 696 11.43 18.82 -6.08
CA THR A 696 12.55 18.71 -5.15
C THR A 696 13.42 19.97 -5.17
N ASN A 697 13.80 20.44 -6.36
CA ASN A 697 14.67 21.60 -6.51
C ASN A 697 13.97 22.89 -6.07
N ASP A 698 12.68 23.01 -6.35
CA ASP A 698 11.85 24.10 -5.87
C ASP A 698 11.81 24.13 -4.32
N MET A 699 11.52 23.02 -3.65
CA MET A 699 11.57 22.97 -2.19
C MET A 699 12.96 23.29 -1.62
N ARG A 700 14.03 22.68 -2.16
CA ARG A 700 15.42 22.93 -1.72
C ARG A 700 15.84 24.39 -1.84
N ASN A 701 15.45 25.06 -2.93
CA ASN A 701 15.80 26.46 -3.15
C ASN A 701 15.05 27.40 -2.18
N ASN A 702 13.81 27.07 -1.82
CA ASN A 702 13.09 27.78 -0.77
C ASN A 702 13.81 27.62 0.59
N ILE A 703 14.14 26.38 0.98
CA ILE A 703 14.88 26.12 2.22
C ILE A 703 16.22 26.87 2.26
N LYS A 704 16.96 26.93 1.15
CA LYS A 704 18.19 27.75 1.07
C LYS A 704 17.93 29.24 1.31
N ALA A 705 16.83 29.77 0.78
CA ALA A 705 16.44 31.16 1.03
C ALA A 705 16.11 31.42 2.51
N MET A 706 15.46 30.45 3.16
CA MET A 706 15.17 30.48 4.60
C MET A 706 16.45 30.41 5.44
N GLU A 707 17.38 29.51 5.12
CA GLU A 707 18.68 29.39 5.80
C GLU A 707 19.52 30.66 5.65
N ALA A 708 19.50 31.32 4.48
CA ALA A 708 20.23 32.56 4.22
C ALA A 708 19.80 33.73 5.14
N ILE A 709 18.58 33.69 5.68
CA ILE A 709 18.07 34.67 6.65
C ILE A 709 18.03 34.12 8.08
N GLY A 710 18.69 32.99 8.30
CA GLY A 710 18.98 32.40 9.61
C GLY A 710 17.95 31.39 10.10
N ILE A 711 16.94 31.00 9.31
CA ILE A 711 15.95 29.97 9.68
C ILE A 711 16.53 28.60 9.35
N PRO A 712 16.89 27.76 10.35
CA PRO A 712 17.54 26.48 10.10
C PRO A 712 16.57 25.49 9.44
N ALA A 713 17.04 24.75 8.43
CA ALA A 713 16.23 23.74 7.75
C ALA A 713 15.63 22.67 8.70
N LYS A 714 16.32 22.35 9.80
CA LYS A 714 15.82 21.40 10.83
C LYS A 714 14.58 21.89 11.58
N GLU A 715 14.28 23.18 11.54
CA GLU A 715 13.06 23.75 12.15
C GLU A 715 11.87 23.69 11.18
N VAL A 716 12.10 23.30 9.91
CA VAL A 716 11.07 23.25 8.86
C VAL A 716 10.56 21.81 8.74
N THR A 717 9.33 21.60 9.20
CA THR A 717 8.70 20.27 9.28
C THR A 717 7.44 20.15 8.41
N VAL A 718 6.82 21.29 8.06
CA VAL A 718 5.61 21.36 7.26
C VAL A 718 5.74 22.36 6.12
N PHE A 719 5.04 22.10 5.01
CA PHE A 719 4.91 23.03 3.89
C PHE A 719 3.44 23.17 3.45
N MET A 720 3.13 24.29 2.81
CA MET A 720 1.83 24.53 2.19
C MET A 720 2.02 24.63 0.68
N PRO A 721 1.28 23.88 -0.14
CA PRO A 721 1.45 23.92 -1.59
C PRO A 721 0.97 25.28 -2.14
N PRO A 722 1.63 25.83 -3.17
CA PRO A 722 1.17 27.03 -3.88
C PRO A 722 -0.24 26.80 -4.45
N TYR A 723 -1.04 27.87 -4.48
CA TYR A 723 -2.46 27.84 -4.86
C TYR A 723 -3.34 26.88 -4.02
N GLU A 724 -2.82 26.38 -2.90
CA GLU A 724 -3.49 25.39 -2.06
C GLU A 724 -3.95 24.16 -2.85
N TRP A 725 -3.21 23.80 -3.92
CA TRP A 725 -3.58 22.77 -4.88
C TRP A 725 -2.45 21.74 -5.04
N TYR A 726 -2.82 20.47 -4.86
CA TYR A 726 -1.87 19.36 -4.78
C TYR A 726 -2.59 18.02 -4.96
N ASN A 727 -1.84 16.96 -5.22
CA ASN A 727 -2.35 15.59 -5.26
C ASN A 727 -1.53 14.66 -4.35
N ARG A 728 -1.86 13.36 -4.36
CA ARG A 728 -1.19 12.38 -3.50
C ARG A 728 0.31 12.28 -3.77
N ALA A 729 0.74 12.37 -5.03
CA ALA A 729 2.15 12.33 -5.39
C ALA A 729 2.93 13.51 -4.79
N ILE A 730 2.38 14.74 -4.82
CA ILE A 730 3.02 15.90 -4.18
C ILE A 730 3.13 15.74 -2.66
N ALA A 731 2.10 15.17 -2.02
CA ALA A 731 2.16 14.89 -0.58
C ALA A 731 3.20 13.81 -0.23
N ASP A 732 3.31 12.77 -1.06
CA ASP A 732 4.30 11.69 -0.89
C ASP A 732 5.73 12.21 -1.16
N TRP A 733 5.96 12.97 -2.23
CA TRP A 733 7.25 13.62 -2.51
C TRP A 733 7.66 14.60 -1.40
N GLY A 734 6.71 15.35 -0.83
CA GLY A 734 6.95 16.17 0.36
C GLY A 734 7.44 15.33 1.53
N ARG A 735 6.82 14.17 1.77
CA ARG A 735 7.24 13.23 2.82
C ARG A 735 8.65 12.67 2.56
N ASP A 736 9.01 12.39 1.31
CA ASP A 736 10.36 11.94 0.92
C ASP A 736 11.44 13.03 1.11
N LEU A 737 11.01 14.29 1.20
CA LEU A 737 11.83 15.41 1.66
C LEU A 737 11.80 15.59 3.20
N GLY A 738 10.95 14.88 3.93
CA GLY A 738 10.75 15.04 5.37
C GLY A 738 9.84 16.20 5.74
N LEU A 739 9.01 16.66 4.79
CA LEU A 739 8.02 17.71 4.98
C LEU A 739 6.62 17.11 4.99
N THR A 740 5.82 17.50 5.98
CA THR A 740 4.38 17.20 5.96
C THR A 740 3.63 18.28 5.19
N LEU A 741 2.86 17.87 4.18
CA LEU A 741 1.96 18.79 3.48
C LEU A 741 0.80 19.14 4.41
N ILE A 742 0.59 20.44 4.62
CA ILE A 742 -0.61 20.97 5.28
C ILE A 742 -1.39 21.85 4.32
N ASP A 743 -2.70 21.93 4.51
CA ASP A 743 -3.57 22.83 3.77
C ASP A 743 -4.76 23.30 4.64
N PHE A 744 -5.51 24.29 4.18
CA PHE A 744 -6.63 24.86 4.94
C PHE A 744 -7.79 23.87 5.13
N THR A 745 -8.54 24.05 6.22
CA THR A 745 -9.75 23.26 6.45
C THR A 745 -10.85 23.66 5.47
N THR A 746 -11.24 22.73 4.61
CA THR A 746 -12.29 22.95 3.60
C THR A 746 -13.62 23.33 4.26
N GLY A 747 -14.34 24.27 3.65
CA GLY A 747 -15.64 24.76 4.13
C GLY A 747 -15.57 26.09 4.91
N ILE A 748 -14.44 26.46 5.52
CA ILE A 748 -14.26 27.74 6.23
C ILE A 748 -14.27 28.94 5.27
N ARG A 749 -13.75 28.74 4.05
CA ARG A 749 -13.74 29.69 2.92
C ARG A 749 -12.93 30.96 3.08
N THR A 750 -12.30 31.22 4.23
CA THR A 750 -11.48 32.43 4.44
C THR A 750 -10.35 32.58 3.43
N ASN A 751 -9.86 31.47 2.86
CA ASN A 751 -8.86 31.45 1.80
C ASN A 751 -9.34 32.10 0.48
N ALA A 752 -10.64 32.35 0.30
CA ALA A 752 -11.16 33.06 -0.88
C ALA A 752 -10.95 34.59 -0.80
N ASP A 753 -10.18 35.08 0.17
CA ASP A 753 -9.83 36.50 0.32
C ASP A 753 -8.94 37.03 -0.81
N TYR A 754 -8.35 36.17 -1.64
CA TYR A 754 -7.68 36.57 -2.88
C TYR A 754 -8.63 37.11 -3.96
N THR A 755 -9.93 36.78 -3.89
CA THR A 755 -10.89 37.09 -4.96
C THR A 755 -11.19 38.59 -5.08
N THR A 756 -11.34 39.10 -6.29
CA THR A 756 -11.69 40.52 -6.56
C THR A 756 -13.16 40.66 -7.01
N PRO A 757 -13.81 41.84 -6.85
CA PRO A 757 -15.24 42.02 -7.11
C PRO A 757 -15.74 41.65 -8.52
N ASP A 758 -14.85 41.61 -9.50
CA ASP A 758 -15.11 41.22 -10.88
C ASP A 758 -15.12 39.69 -11.07
N MET A 759 -14.62 38.91 -10.11
CA MET A 759 -14.60 37.46 -10.16
C MET A 759 -15.95 36.86 -9.77
N LYS A 760 -16.39 35.84 -10.50
CA LYS A 760 -17.69 35.17 -10.28
C LYS A 760 -17.81 34.53 -8.88
N ASN A 761 -16.70 34.14 -8.28
CA ASN A 761 -16.59 33.53 -6.96
C ASN A 761 -16.22 34.54 -5.86
N TYR A 762 -16.30 35.85 -6.12
CA TYR A 762 -16.01 36.88 -5.13
C TYR A 762 -16.84 36.74 -3.85
N ARG A 763 -16.17 36.90 -2.71
CA ARG A 763 -16.79 37.00 -1.39
C ARG A 763 -16.23 38.19 -0.65
N SER A 764 -17.08 39.09 -0.17
CA SER A 764 -16.64 40.23 0.65
C SER A 764 -16.08 39.76 2.00
N SER A 765 -15.28 40.60 2.65
CA SER A 765 -14.66 40.28 3.94
C SER A 765 -15.68 39.96 5.03
N ASP A 766 -16.85 40.61 5.01
CA ASP A 766 -17.94 40.29 5.94
C ASP A 766 -18.60 38.94 5.61
N GLN A 767 -18.73 38.59 4.33
CA GLN A 767 -19.21 37.26 3.92
C GLN A 767 -18.24 36.16 4.38
N LEU A 768 -16.93 36.36 4.21
CA LEU A 768 -15.90 35.42 4.67
C LEU A 768 -15.92 35.24 6.19
N TYR A 769 -16.11 36.32 6.95
CA TYR A 769 -16.27 36.22 8.40
C TYR A 769 -17.54 35.44 8.78
N ASN A 770 -18.66 35.71 8.11
CA ASN A 770 -19.91 35.00 8.36
C ASN A 770 -19.84 33.51 7.95
N ASP A 771 -19.12 33.16 6.87
CA ASP A 771 -18.88 31.76 6.49
C ASP A 771 -18.12 31.02 7.61
N LEU A 772 -17.12 31.65 8.24
CA LEU A 772 -16.40 31.10 9.39
C LEU A 772 -17.33 30.87 10.60
N LEU A 773 -18.20 31.84 10.91
CA LEU A 773 -19.19 31.70 11.99
C LEU A 773 -20.21 30.59 11.68
N GLN A 774 -20.65 30.48 10.43
CA GLN A 774 -21.56 29.44 10.00
C GLN A 774 -20.88 28.05 10.09
N PHE A 775 -19.60 27.96 9.72
CA PHE A 775 -18.84 26.71 9.84
C PHE A 775 -18.81 26.23 11.30
N GLU A 776 -18.50 27.11 12.25
CA GLU A 776 -18.53 26.82 13.69
C GLU A 776 -19.86 26.22 14.12
N GLN A 777 -20.97 26.81 13.70
CA GLN A 777 -22.31 26.41 14.12
C GLN A 777 -22.77 25.08 13.53
N THR A 778 -22.28 24.74 12.34
CA THR A 778 -22.82 23.62 11.53
C THR A 778 -21.95 22.38 11.53
N ASN A 779 -20.68 22.48 11.92
CA ASN A 779 -19.76 21.34 11.91
C ASN A 779 -19.64 20.72 13.30
N PRO A 780 -19.76 19.38 13.44
CA PRO A 780 -19.43 18.69 14.68
C PRO A 780 -18.00 19.02 15.14
N GLY A 781 -17.86 19.45 16.38
CA GLY A 781 -16.58 19.92 16.96
C GLY A 781 -16.17 21.33 16.53
N GLY A 782 -17.03 22.09 15.85
CA GLY A 782 -16.78 23.48 15.48
C GLY A 782 -15.44 23.68 14.77
N LEU A 783 -14.67 24.65 15.23
CA LEU A 783 -13.33 25.00 14.74
C LEU A 783 -12.19 24.16 15.37
N ASN A 784 -12.47 23.15 16.20
CA ASN A 784 -11.41 22.30 16.78
C ASN A 784 -10.49 21.73 15.70
N GLY A 785 -9.18 21.85 15.86
CA GLY A 785 -8.17 21.40 14.90
C GLY A 785 -8.16 22.14 13.57
N CYS A 786 -8.96 23.19 13.36
CA CYS A 786 -9.07 23.83 12.05
C CYS A 786 -7.83 24.64 11.68
N ILE A 787 -7.49 24.61 10.39
CA ILE A 787 -6.43 25.39 9.76
C ILE A 787 -7.10 26.52 8.97
N ILE A 788 -6.98 27.75 9.47
CA ILE A 788 -7.62 28.95 8.89
C ILE A 788 -6.59 29.72 8.08
N LEU A 789 -6.71 29.66 6.76
CA LEU A 789 -5.84 30.39 5.84
C LEU A 789 -6.39 31.79 5.53
N ILE A 790 -5.49 32.77 5.56
CA ILE A 790 -5.68 34.17 5.14
C ILE A 790 -4.44 34.58 4.35
N HIS A 791 -4.60 35.19 3.17
CA HIS A 791 -3.46 35.63 2.39
C HIS A 791 -2.80 36.85 3.02
N LEU A 792 -1.46 36.83 3.13
CA LEU A 792 -0.68 37.95 3.68
C LEU A 792 -0.77 39.20 2.80
N GLY A 793 -0.91 38.99 1.49
CA GLY A 793 -1.12 40.03 0.51
C GLY A 793 -2.12 39.58 -0.54
N THR A 794 -2.87 40.54 -1.08
CA THR A 794 -3.91 40.27 -2.09
C THR A 794 -3.85 41.30 -3.21
N SER A 795 -4.46 41.00 -4.35
CA SER A 795 -4.54 41.91 -5.50
C SER A 795 -4.95 43.33 -5.08
N SER A 796 -4.39 44.33 -5.76
CA SER A 796 -4.77 45.74 -5.56
C SER A 796 -6.25 46.02 -5.90
N GLY A 797 -6.89 45.12 -6.68
CA GLY A 797 -8.33 45.11 -6.95
C GLY A 797 -9.19 44.70 -5.75
N ARG A 798 -8.64 43.96 -4.77
CA ARG A 798 -9.31 43.64 -3.51
C ARG A 798 -9.22 44.86 -2.60
N LYS A 799 -10.30 45.65 -2.49
CA LYS A 799 -10.33 46.86 -1.63
C LYS A 799 -10.71 46.56 -0.19
N ASP A 800 -11.60 45.61 0.03
CA ASP A 800 -12.01 45.15 1.35
C ASP A 800 -11.11 43.98 1.79
N LYS A 801 -10.07 44.28 2.56
CA LYS A 801 -9.04 43.28 2.88
C LYS A 801 -9.46 42.43 4.07
N PHE A 802 -9.49 41.11 3.91
CA PHE A 802 -9.96 40.22 4.97
C PHE A 802 -9.03 40.20 6.20
N TYR A 803 -7.73 40.40 6.00
CA TYR A 803 -6.77 40.52 7.11
C TYR A 803 -7.07 41.71 8.06
N ASP A 804 -7.84 42.72 7.63
CA ASP A 804 -8.29 43.80 8.54
C ASP A 804 -9.36 43.29 9.53
N GLN A 805 -10.04 42.18 9.24
CA GLN A 805 -10.98 41.50 10.11
C GLN A 805 -10.30 40.51 11.08
N LEU A 806 -8.98 40.26 10.96
CA LEU A 806 -8.25 39.29 11.78
C LEU A 806 -8.44 39.51 13.28
N GLY A 807 -8.53 40.78 13.71
CA GLY A 807 -8.81 41.11 15.12
C GLY A 807 -10.15 40.55 15.60
N LYS A 808 -11.20 40.60 14.75
CA LYS A 808 -12.52 40.01 15.06
C LYS A 808 -12.46 38.48 15.08
N VAL A 809 -11.71 37.87 14.16
CA VAL A 809 -11.50 36.41 14.15
C VAL A 809 -10.84 35.96 15.45
N ILE A 810 -9.72 36.59 15.85
CA ILE A 810 -9.02 36.23 17.10
C ILE A 810 -9.90 36.45 18.33
N HIS A 811 -10.66 37.54 18.37
CA HIS A 811 -11.58 37.81 19.48
C HIS A 811 -12.65 36.72 19.58
N PHE A 812 -13.29 36.38 18.45
CA PHE A 812 -14.26 35.30 18.37
C PHE A 812 -13.69 33.95 18.84
N LEU A 813 -12.47 33.60 18.39
CA LEU A 813 -11.79 32.38 18.81
C LEU A 813 -11.63 32.33 20.33
N LYS A 814 -11.17 33.43 20.95
CA LYS A 814 -10.99 33.53 22.39
C LYS A 814 -12.30 33.44 23.17
N GLU A 815 -13.34 34.13 22.70
CA GLU A 815 -14.67 34.09 23.33
C GLU A 815 -15.29 32.68 23.33
N ASN A 816 -14.95 31.86 22.32
CA ASN A 816 -15.40 30.48 22.20
C ASN A 816 -14.37 29.46 22.73
N ASN A 817 -13.40 29.89 23.54
CA ASN A 817 -12.39 29.05 24.20
C ASN A 817 -11.44 28.28 23.28
N TYR A 818 -11.26 28.75 22.04
CA TYR A 818 -10.24 28.22 21.14
C TYR A 818 -8.84 28.73 21.50
N GLN A 819 -7.86 27.83 21.50
CA GLN A 819 -6.46 28.14 21.64
C GLN A 819 -5.81 28.27 20.27
N THR A 820 -5.30 29.46 19.93
CA THR A 820 -4.53 29.62 18.70
C THR A 820 -3.18 28.92 18.81
N ASN A 821 -2.83 28.10 17.82
CA ASN A 821 -1.57 27.36 17.77
C ASN A 821 -0.84 27.56 16.43
N ARG A 822 0.39 27.04 16.37
CA ARG A 822 1.24 27.01 15.18
C ARG A 822 1.84 25.60 15.01
N PHE A 823 2.32 25.32 13.81
CA PHE A 823 3.07 24.10 13.49
C PHE A 823 4.47 24.10 14.11
#